data_AF-A0A523XSF7-F1
#
_entry.id   AF-A0A523XSF7-F1
#
_cell.length_a   1.000
_cell.length_b   1.000
_cell.length_c   1.000
_cell.angle_alpha   90.00
_cell.angle_beta   90.00
_cell.angle_gamma   90.00
#
_symmetry.space_group_name_H-M   'P 1'
#
loop_
_entity.id
_entity.type
_entity.pdbx_description
1 polymer ?
#
loop_
_entity_poly.entity_id
_entity_poly.type
_entity_poly.pdbx_seq_one_letter_code
_entity_poly.pdbx_strand_id
1 'polypeptide(L)'
;MATWIVSILISLLVALSLLGQQVLPVSAAPDTLYLHDSAAGGAWYDVDWSYRKKITIYASQVSADLNYFPVLINQSSDAELAANAQADGGDILFTSANGTTKLDHEIETYVPGTGELVAWVEVPSLSGSVNTVLYMYYGNATVADQWNINGTWDEGGSNDFKGVWHLNETVTDEQQTSGTHTDSTSNGNDGDQNNNDDVPGQIANGQDFDGTDDYIDVSSFTGITGYPLTISVWSAATTGSNGSFRAAGTVGLADDQYYGIGWDDVTGSPEMVARNTSFEDMTGGVVGLDTWTHLVGVFESATDRRFYVDGSLANSDTVSVPEVTNPNIFQMGQILNSSDGFMQVDEVRISSGVRTLDWISTEYNNQKTPSSFYGLDSAETPGVTPAGREMNTTLGSGAATSIFDSTDDEAYWYTELTYPTGGDDASIAAGDYTLKMYFDQLPSTSGWWNTSYKYRQPLTVTAGSTAVPSGYSLTVTVDHAALVAAGTSQADGDDLRVLYWNGSWVELDRALDDGSSWGSASTSIWIQTQAAIAASGTDANYYIYYGNSGATSPPANKSNIFLFWDDFESETIGTVPSSWTEKDPSFDWSVQVDPTDGANQVLRARNVSDNYVYTTNNLGAYDTELQARILGQSVDPSVALAHRYNGAEPQSYRARQRTAPSEFHIWKRSGNCSLDSSAFTFPADTWVIQRARATDSGSDVALDYRTWEESTPATFAQVNATDSGAAPGCSQPVNQAYERIGIYASESAEDLFFDDVRVRLYVSPEPTSGLSAEEPLPSVEITVSVHHTKSDGTDPQEIITSSTIIIDGTTADPYPLTIGSGDA
;
A
#
# COMPACT_ATOMS: atom_id res chain seq x y z
N MET A 1 37.44 3.64 -47.55
CA MET A 1 36.22 3.14 -48.24
C MET A 1 35.82 1.75 -47.76
N ALA A 2 36.71 0.76 -47.70
CA ALA A 2 36.37 -0.59 -47.24
C ALA A 2 35.86 -0.67 -45.78
N THR A 3 36.41 0.13 -44.87
CA THR A 3 35.98 0.18 -43.45
C THR A 3 34.64 0.87 -43.23
N TRP A 4 34.26 1.83 -44.08
CA TRP A 4 32.96 2.51 -44.00
C TRP A 4 31.82 1.62 -44.51
N ILE A 5 32.08 0.80 -45.52
CA ILE A 5 31.10 -0.15 -46.06
C ILE A 5 30.85 -1.28 -45.05
N VAL A 6 31.87 -1.70 -44.29
CA VAL A 6 31.72 -2.74 -43.24
C VAL A 6 30.92 -2.23 -42.04
N SER A 7 31.11 -0.99 -41.58
CA SER A 7 30.27 -0.43 -40.50
C SER A 7 28.82 -0.23 -40.92
N ILE A 8 28.55 0.22 -42.16
CA ILE A 8 27.16 0.34 -42.65
C ILE A 8 26.53 -1.04 -42.81
N LEU A 9 27.26 -2.05 -43.29
CA LEU A 9 26.74 -3.41 -43.40
C LEU A 9 26.50 -4.04 -42.03
N ILE A 10 27.35 -3.80 -41.03
CA ILE A 10 27.14 -4.31 -39.66
C ILE A 10 25.99 -3.58 -38.99
N SER A 11 25.85 -2.26 -39.16
CA SER A 11 24.69 -1.51 -38.64
C SER A 11 23.38 -1.90 -39.34
N LEU A 12 23.41 -2.21 -40.64
CA LEU A 12 22.24 -2.74 -41.37
C LEU A 12 21.93 -4.19 -40.97
N LEU A 13 22.95 -5.01 -40.67
CA LEU A 13 22.77 -6.37 -40.18
C LEU A 13 22.24 -6.39 -38.74
N VAL A 14 22.70 -5.44 -37.91
CA VAL A 14 22.23 -5.25 -36.52
C VAL A 14 20.81 -4.67 -36.50
N ALA A 15 20.50 -3.72 -37.40
CA ALA A 15 19.14 -3.21 -37.58
C ALA A 15 18.18 -4.29 -38.15
N LEU A 16 18.62 -5.12 -39.11
CA LEU A 16 17.85 -6.27 -39.58
C LEU A 16 17.73 -7.39 -38.55
N SER A 17 18.72 -7.56 -37.66
CA SER A 17 18.62 -8.54 -36.57
C SER A 17 17.77 -8.05 -35.39
N LEU A 18 17.65 -6.73 -35.19
CA LEU A 18 16.77 -6.10 -34.20
C LEU A 18 15.32 -6.01 -34.69
N LEU A 19 15.09 -5.93 -36.01
CA LEU A 19 13.76 -6.08 -36.63
C LEU A 19 13.28 -7.55 -36.70
N GLY A 20 14.15 -8.50 -36.34
CA GLY A 20 13.90 -9.93 -36.45
C GLY A 20 13.77 -10.68 -35.12
N GLN A 21 13.76 -10.00 -33.97
CA GLN A 21 13.57 -10.66 -32.67
C GLN A 21 12.12 -10.55 -32.19
N GLN A 22 11.39 -11.61 -32.51
CA GLN A 22 10.19 -12.13 -31.85
C GLN A 22 8.95 -11.22 -31.79
N VAL A 23 8.34 -11.00 -32.95
CA VAL A 23 6.91 -11.37 -33.03
C VAL A 23 6.91 -12.84 -33.42
N LEU A 24 6.82 -13.73 -32.44
CA LEU A 24 6.34 -15.07 -32.74
C LEU A 24 4.88 -14.86 -33.16
N PRO A 25 4.44 -15.23 -34.36
CA PRO A 25 3.04 -15.58 -34.52
C PRO A 25 2.88 -16.82 -33.65
N VAL A 26 2.45 -16.63 -32.41
CA VAL A 26 1.73 -17.68 -31.71
C VAL A 26 0.46 -17.83 -32.55
N SER A 27 0.45 -18.78 -33.48
CA SER A 27 -0.82 -19.33 -33.93
C SER A 27 -1.34 -20.13 -32.74
N ALA A 28 -2.01 -19.46 -31.82
CA ALA A 28 -2.97 -20.14 -31.00
C ALA A 28 -4.03 -20.69 -31.98
N ALA A 29 -4.43 -21.95 -31.79
CA ALA A 29 -5.74 -22.39 -32.26
C ALA A 29 -6.78 -21.35 -31.83
N PRO A 30 -7.88 -21.10 -32.58
CA PRO A 30 -8.78 -19.98 -32.31
C PRO A 30 -9.04 -19.89 -30.81
N ASP A 31 -8.46 -18.86 -30.19
CA ASP A 31 -8.63 -18.60 -28.78
C ASP A 31 -10.11 -18.30 -28.63
N THR A 32 -10.81 -19.27 -28.08
CA THR A 32 -12.10 -19.10 -27.46
C THR A 32 -12.06 -17.86 -26.60
N LEU A 33 -12.88 -16.86 -26.95
CA LEU A 33 -13.29 -15.78 -26.06
C LEU A 33 -14.01 -16.42 -24.88
N TYR A 34 -13.25 -16.83 -23.87
CA TYR A 34 -13.79 -17.16 -22.56
C TYR A 34 -14.08 -15.84 -21.84
N LEU A 35 -15.36 -15.60 -21.58
CA LEU A 35 -15.79 -14.76 -20.48
C LEU A 35 -15.45 -15.54 -19.20
N HIS A 36 -14.33 -15.21 -18.56
CA HIS A 36 -14.16 -15.54 -17.16
C HIS A 36 -14.34 -14.26 -16.34
N ASP A 37 -15.27 -14.35 -15.41
CA ASP A 37 -15.41 -13.51 -14.24
C ASP A 37 -14.07 -13.41 -13.48
N SER A 38 -13.63 -12.19 -13.19
CA SER A 38 -13.11 -11.93 -11.85
C SER A 38 -13.53 -10.54 -11.40
N ALA A 39 -14.74 -10.50 -10.86
CA ALA A 39 -15.08 -9.61 -9.75
C ALA A 39 -13.90 -9.52 -8.77
N ALA A 40 -13.89 -8.49 -7.94
CA ALA A 40 -13.14 -8.50 -6.68
C ALA A 40 -13.64 -9.62 -5.69
N GLY A 41 -14.29 -10.65 -6.23
CA GLY A 41 -14.62 -11.93 -5.67
C GLY A 41 -14.31 -13.03 -6.69
N GLY A 42 -13.69 -14.13 -6.26
CA GLY A 42 -13.13 -15.14 -7.17
C GLY A 42 -14.13 -15.76 -8.16
N ALA A 43 -13.64 -16.63 -9.06
CA ALA A 43 -14.46 -17.31 -10.06
C ALA A 43 -15.62 -18.10 -9.43
N TRP A 44 -16.72 -18.31 -10.15
CA TRP A 44 -17.85 -19.09 -9.66
C TRP A 44 -17.48 -20.59 -9.51
N TYR A 45 -17.90 -21.26 -8.43
CA TYR A 45 -17.47 -22.64 -8.11
C TYR A 45 -17.92 -23.63 -9.19
N ASP A 46 -19.22 -23.62 -9.46
CA ASP A 46 -19.88 -24.43 -10.47
C ASP A 46 -21.23 -23.77 -10.82
N VAL A 47 -21.60 -23.77 -12.10
CA VAL A 47 -22.81 -23.11 -12.62
C VAL A 47 -24.10 -23.68 -12.01
N ASP A 48 -24.08 -24.92 -11.55
CA ASP A 48 -25.26 -25.56 -10.96
C ASP A 48 -25.59 -24.96 -9.57
N TRP A 49 -24.67 -24.21 -8.95
CA TRP A 49 -24.93 -23.44 -7.73
C TRP A 49 -25.43 -22.04 -8.07
N SER A 50 -26.73 -21.82 -7.87
CA SER A 50 -27.42 -20.58 -8.26
C SER A 50 -27.14 -19.38 -7.34
N TYR A 51 -26.48 -19.57 -6.21
CA TYR A 51 -26.19 -18.48 -5.27
C TYR A 51 -24.85 -18.66 -4.56
N ARG A 52 -24.21 -17.54 -4.20
CA ARG A 52 -23.12 -17.52 -3.22
C ARG A 52 -23.21 -16.29 -2.32
N LYS A 53 -22.66 -16.39 -1.11
CA LYS A 53 -22.47 -15.25 -0.20
C LYS A 53 -21.00 -15.11 0.15
N LYS A 54 -20.50 -13.87 0.14
CA LYS A 54 -19.13 -13.57 0.62
C LYS A 54 -19.12 -13.56 2.14
N ILE A 55 -18.16 -14.29 2.71
CA ILE A 55 -17.84 -14.29 4.14
C ILE A 55 -16.51 -13.55 4.29
N THR A 56 -16.48 -12.52 5.14
CA THR A 56 -15.27 -11.78 5.47
C THR A 56 -14.92 -11.99 6.93
N ILE A 57 -13.91 -12.80 7.21
CA ILE A 57 -13.38 -13.01 8.55
C ILE A 57 -12.44 -11.85 8.89
N TYR A 58 -12.66 -11.21 10.04
CA TYR A 58 -11.94 -10.01 10.43
C TYR A 58 -10.59 -10.35 11.06
N ALA A 59 -9.51 -9.85 10.48
CA ALA A 59 -8.14 -10.06 10.99
C ALA A 59 -7.97 -9.53 12.42
N SER A 60 -8.74 -8.50 12.79
CA SER A 60 -8.73 -7.92 14.13
C SER A 60 -9.22 -8.86 15.24
N GLN A 61 -9.85 -9.98 14.88
CA GLN A 61 -10.31 -11.03 15.81
C GLN A 61 -9.37 -12.24 15.84
N VAL A 62 -8.36 -12.26 14.96
CA VAL A 62 -7.40 -13.35 14.79
C VAL A 62 -6.06 -12.94 15.41
N SER A 63 -5.54 -13.74 16.34
CA SER A 63 -4.42 -13.32 17.19
C SER A 63 -3.04 -13.50 16.53
N ALA A 64 -2.93 -14.41 15.56
CA ALA A 64 -1.75 -14.62 14.72
C ALA A 64 -2.16 -15.30 13.40
N ASP A 65 -1.25 -15.43 12.44
CA ASP A 65 -1.51 -16.26 11.26
C ASP A 65 -1.61 -17.74 11.69
N LEU A 66 -2.76 -18.37 11.42
CA LEU A 66 -3.06 -19.76 11.77
C LEU A 66 -3.25 -20.59 10.50
N ASN A 67 -2.88 -21.87 10.53
CA ASN A 67 -3.06 -22.79 9.42
C ASN A 67 -4.13 -23.83 9.76
N TYR A 68 -4.92 -24.22 8.78
CA TYR A 68 -5.96 -25.27 8.91
C TYR A 68 -6.86 -25.07 10.14
N PHE A 69 -7.29 -23.83 10.36
CA PHE A 69 -8.10 -23.46 11.51
C PHE A 69 -9.60 -23.70 11.19
N PRO A 70 -10.34 -24.47 12.00
CA PRO A 70 -11.78 -24.67 11.82
C PRO A 70 -12.55 -23.44 12.28
N VAL A 71 -13.00 -22.62 11.33
CA VAL A 71 -13.79 -21.40 11.59
C VAL A 71 -15.26 -21.75 11.74
N LEU A 72 -15.86 -21.34 12.84
CA LEU A 72 -17.30 -21.37 13.07
C LEU A 72 -18.00 -20.26 12.28
N ILE A 73 -18.93 -20.66 11.42
CA ILE A 73 -19.94 -19.83 10.80
C ILE A 73 -21.27 -20.13 11.50
N ASN A 74 -21.74 -19.21 12.33
CA ASN A 74 -22.97 -19.36 13.11
C ASN A 74 -23.92 -18.19 12.82
N GLN A 75 -24.89 -18.46 11.97
CA GLN A 75 -25.89 -17.53 11.50
C GLN A 75 -27.27 -17.97 12.00
N SER A 76 -27.86 -17.21 12.93
CA SER A 76 -29.14 -17.56 13.55
C SER A 76 -30.35 -17.48 12.61
N SER A 77 -30.22 -16.77 11.48
CA SER A 77 -31.20 -16.76 10.38
C SER A 77 -30.62 -16.12 9.13
N ASP A 78 -31.02 -16.61 7.96
CA ASP A 78 -30.71 -16.03 6.66
C ASP A 78 -31.85 -16.31 5.67
N ALA A 79 -32.61 -15.27 5.32
CA ALA A 79 -33.79 -15.43 4.46
C ALA A 79 -33.44 -15.88 3.03
N GLU A 80 -32.24 -15.57 2.54
CA GLU A 80 -31.80 -15.97 1.20
C GLU A 80 -31.35 -17.43 1.20
N LEU A 81 -30.71 -17.90 2.26
CA LEU A 81 -30.39 -19.30 2.45
C LEU A 81 -31.66 -20.15 2.64
N ALA A 82 -32.61 -19.68 3.46
CA ALA A 82 -33.90 -20.32 3.69
C ALA A 82 -34.73 -20.53 2.42
N ALA A 83 -34.63 -19.56 1.49
CA ALA A 83 -35.43 -19.56 0.27
C ALA A 83 -34.85 -20.46 -0.83
N ASN A 84 -33.53 -20.70 -0.83
CA ASN A 84 -32.83 -21.21 -2.02
C ASN A 84 -31.96 -22.45 -1.78
N ALA A 85 -31.49 -22.73 -0.57
CA ALA A 85 -30.75 -23.96 -0.30
C ALA A 85 -31.69 -25.18 -0.22
N GLN A 86 -31.14 -26.38 -0.37
CA GLN A 86 -31.89 -27.62 -0.18
C GLN A 86 -32.40 -27.74 1.26
N ALA A 87 -33.53 -28.43 1.45
CA ALA A 87 -34.14 -28.57 2.77
C ALA A 87 -33.32 -29.43 3.76
N ASP A 88 -32.32 -30.17 3.30
CA ASP A 88 -31.33 -30.85 4.14
C ASP A 88 -30.01 -30.07 4.26
N GLY A 89 -29.88 -28.93 3.57
CA GLY A 89 -28.64 -28.16 3.51
C GLY A 89 -27.53 -28.82 2.69
N GLY A 90 -27.82 -29.94 2.00
CA GLY A 90 -26.80 -30.76 1.35
C GLY A 90 -26.06 -30.07 0.21
N ASP A 91 -26.62 -29.00 -0.35
CA ASP A 91 -26.00 -28.17 -1.37
C ASP A 91 -25.15 -27.02 -0.82
N ILE A 92 -25.12 -26.79 0.48
CA ILE A 92 -24.29 -25.74 1.07
C ILE A 92 -22.82 -26.19 0.99
N LEU A 93 -21.96 -25.38 0.39
CA LEU A 93 -20.51 -25.60 0.37
C LEU A 93 -19.74 -24.30 0.53
N PHE A 94 -18.48 -24.43 0.91
CA PHE A 94 -17.59 -23.30 1.11
C PHE A 94 -16.39 -23.36 0.17
N THR A 95 -15.91 -22.21 -0.29
CA THR A 95 -14.67 -22.10 -1.03
C THR A 95 -13.76 -21.01 -0.45
N SER A 96 -12.47 -21.09 -0.75
CA SER A 96 -11.53 -20.00 -0.52
C SER A 96 -11.90 -18.73 -1.31
N ALA A 97 -11.16 -17.63 -1.10
CA ALA A 97 -11.35 -16.35 -1.80
C ALA A 97 -11.33 -16.44 -3.35
N ASN A 98 -10.73 -17.49 -3.91
CA ASN A 98 -10.72 -17.71 -5.37
C ASN A 98 -12.05 -18.25 -5.93
N GLY A 99 -13.03 -18.53 -5.08
CA GLY A 99 -14.38 -18.96 -5.46
C GLY A 99 -14.49 -20.37 -6.05
N THR A 100 -13.37 -21.11 -6.15
CA THR A 100 -13.31 -22.42 -6.83
C THR A 100 -12.64 -23.52 -6.01
N THR A 101 -11.74 -23.17 -5.09
CA THR A 101 -11.14 -24.15 -4.17
C THR A 101 -12.11 -24.43 -3.04
N LYS A 102 -12.81 -25.56 -3.14
CA LYS A 102 -13.66 -26.09 -2.08
C LYS A 102 -12.88 -26.30 -0.78
N LEU A 103 -13.50 -25.95 0.34
CA LEU A 103 -13.00 -26.16 1.69
C LEU A 103 -13.77 -27.27 2.37
N ASP A 104 -13.06 -28.05 3.16
CA ASP A 104 -13.68 -29.05 4.03
C ASP A 104 -14.50 -28.33 5.10
N HIS A 105 -15.70 -28.85 5.32
CA HIS A 105 -16.64 -28.28 6.27
C HIS A 105 -17.57 -29.36 6.83
N GLU A 106 -18.13 -29.04 7.99
CA GLU A 106 -19.17 -29.78 8.68
C GLU A 106 -20.34 -28.83 8.94
N ILE A 107 -21.57 -29.31 8.74
CA ILE A 107 -22.79 -28.58 9.10
C ILE A 107 -23.37 -29.28 10.33
N GLU A 108 -23.32 -28.58 11.45
CA GLU A 108 -23.84 -29.06 12.72
C GLU A 108 -25.35 -28.83 12.83
N THR A 109 -25.85 -27.72 12.27
CA THR A 109 -27.28 -27.43 12.21
C THR A 109 -27.60 -26.59 10.98
N TYR A 110 -28.67 -26.97 10.26
CA TYR A 110 -29.32 -26.14 9.26
C TYR A 110 -30.84 -26.22 9.43
N VAL A 111 -31.49 -25.05 9.56
CA VAL A 111 -32.97 -24.98 9.67
C VAL A 111 -33.53 -24.32 8.41
N PRO A 112 -34.11 -25.08 7.47
CA PRO A 112 -34.53 -24.55 6.16
C PRO A 112 -35.55 -23.41 6.25
N GLY A 113 -36.44 -23.45 7.25
CA GLY A 113 -37.50 -22.44 7.40
C GLY A 113 -37.00 -21.04 7.77
N THR A 114 -35.83 -20.95 8.42
CA THR A 114 -35.22 -19.70 8.90
C THR A 114 -33.89 -19.39 8.23
N GLY A 115 -33.28 -20.39 7.59
CA GLY A 115 -31.91 -20.32 7.07
C GLY A 115 -30.88 -20.20 8.19
N GLU A 116 -31.23 -20.68 9.39
CA GLU A 116 -30.26 -20.85 10.46
C GLU A 116 -29.18 -21.84 10.01
N LEU A 117 -27.92 -21.51 10.26
CA LEU A 117 -26.76 -22.31 9.86
C LEU A 117 -25.70 -22.26 10.97
N VAL A 118 -25.29 -23.43 11.44
CA VAL A 118 -24.11 -23.64 12.28
C VAL A 118 -23.19 -24.59 11.51
N ALA A 119 -22.04 -24.07 11.07
CA ALA A 119 -21.09 -24.82 10.27
C ALA A 119 -19.65 -24.53 10.68
N TRP A 120 -18.81 -25.55 10.61
CA TRP A 120 -17.37 -25.48 10.82
C TRP A 120 -16.67 -25.59 9.47
N VAL A 121 -15.78 -24.66 9.15
CA VAL A 121 -15.08 -24.61 7.86
C VAL A 121 -13.58 -24.61 8.10
N GLU A 122 -12.86 -25.62 7.60
CA GLU A 122 -11.40 -25.67 7.70
C GLU A 122 -10.79 -24.63 6.76
N VAL A 123 -10.16 -23.60 7.33
CA VAL A 123 -9.53 -22.52 6.58
C VAL A 123 -8.02 -22.77 6.51
N PRO A 124 -7.44 -23.05 5.32
CA PRO A 124 -6.03 -23.43 5.21
C PRO A 124 -5.05 -22.39 5.71
N SER A 125 -5.40 -21.09 5.60
CA SER A 125 -4.60 -19.98 6.09
C SER A 125 -5.53 -18.85 6.56
N LEU A 126 -5.55 -18.61 7.86
CA LEU A 126 -6.31 -17.55 8.51
C LEU A 126 -5.35 -16.47 9.00
N SER A 127 -5.47 -15.24 8.48
CA SER A 127 -4.50 -14.17 8.81
C SER A 127 -4.92 -13.28 9.98
N GLY A 128 -3.94 -12.96 10.84
CA GLY A 128 -4.06 -11.94 11.90
C GLY A 128 -3.78 -10.51 11.44
N SER A 129 -3.45 -10.29 10.16
CA SER A 129 -3.08 -8.97 9.62
C SER A 129 -3.95 -8.47 8.46
N VAL A 130 -4.61 -9.37 7.74
CA VAL A 130 -5.48 -9.04 6.60
C VAL A 130 -6.75 -9.88 6.68
N ASN A 131 -7.91 -9.27 6.40
CA ASN A 131 -9.18 -9.99 6.44
C ASN A 131 -9.14 -11.20 5.49
N THR A 132 -9.66 -12.33 5.95
CA THR A 132 -9.72 -13.56 5.15
C THR A 132 -11.09 -13.65 4.49
N VAL A 133 -11.13 -13.91 3.18
CA VAL A 133 -12.38 -14.01 2.41
C VAL A 133 -12.65 -15.46 2.04
N LEU A 134 -13.89 -15.89 2.25
CA LEU A 134 -14.45 -17.17 1.81
C LEU A 134 -15.75 -16.92 1.05
N TYR A 135 -16.23 -17.92 0.32
CA TYR A 135 -17.56 -17.91 -0.28
C TYR A 135 -18.37 -19.11 0.19
N MET A 136 -19.63 -18.89 0.52
CA MET A 136 -20.62 -19.94 0.80
C MET A 136 -21.56 -20.05 -0.39
N TYR A 137 -21.56 -21.17 -1.10
CA TYR A 137 -22.43 -21.45 -2.25
C TYR A 137 -23.64 -22.29 -1.81
N TYR A 138 -24.79 -22.07 -2.46
CA TYR A 138 -26.02 -22.84 -2.31
C TYR A 138 -26.92 -22.64 -3.55
N GLY A 139 -28.08 -23.29 -3.62
CA GLY A 139 -29.00 -23.21 -4.76
C GLY A 139 -28.79 -24.28 -5.82
N ASN A 140 -28.22 -25.43 -5.47
CA ASN A 140 -28.15 -26.59 -6.36
C ASN A 140 -29.10 -27.67 -5.86
N ALA A 141 -30.26 -27.82 -6.48
CA ALA A 141 -31.33 -28.69 -5.97
C ALA A 141 -31.11 -30.20 -6.18
N THR A 142 -30.01 -30.63 -6.84
CA THR A 142 -29.87 -32.02 -7.31
C THR A 142 -28.64 -32.76 -6.77
N VAL A 143 -27.78 -32.06 -6.02
CA VAL A 143 -26.56 -32.64 -5.47
C VAL A 143 -26.80 -33.35 -4.16
N ALA A 144 -25.98 -34.37 -3.90
CA ALA A 144 -25.83 -34.93 -2.57
C ALA A 144 -25.03 -34.00 -1.66
N ASP A 145 -24.98 -34.35 -0.38
CA ASP A 145 -24.28 -33.61 0.67
C ASP A 145 -22.84 -33.24 0.27
N GLN A 146 -22.50 -31.96 0.48
CA GLN A 146 -21.21 -31.41 0.09
C GLN A 146 -20.18 -31.36 1.22
N TRP A 147 -20.55 -31.63 2.46
CA TRP A 147 -19.64 -31.61 3.61
C TRP A 147 -18.61 -32.74 3.57
N ASN A 148 -17.48 -32.50 4.24
CA ASN A 148 -16.45 -33.48 4.54
C ASN A 148 -16.10 -33.35 6.03
N ILE A 149 -16.93 -33.99 6.86
CA ILE A 149 -16.86 -33.90 8.32
C ILE A 149 -15.46 -34.26 8.81
N ASN A 150 -14.93 -35.41 8.40
CA ASN A 150 -13.62 -35.85 8.85
C ASN A 150 -12.47 -34.96 8.38
N GLY A 151 -12.54 -34.41 7.16
CA GLY A 151 -11.53 -33.47 6.66
C GLY A 151 -11.53 -32.15 7.42
N THR A 152 -12.69 -31.70 7.92
CA THR A 152 -12.82 -30.44 8.69
C THR A 152 -11.95 -30.43 9.95
N TRP A 153 -11.70 -31.62 10.51
CA TRP A 153 -10.95 -31.82 11.75
C TRP A 153 -9.62 -32.57 11.53
N ASP A 154 -9.14 -32.70 10.30
CA ASP A 154 -7.87 -33.40 10.04
C ASP A 154 -6.63 -32.49 10.09
N GLU A 155 -6.82 -31.17 10.19
CA GLU A 155 -5.77 -30.15 10.28
C GLU A 155 -4.76 -30.24 9.11
N GLY A 156 -5.29 -30.23 7.89
CA GLY A 156 -4.50 -30.44 6.66
C GLY A 156 -3.90 -31.84 6.55
N GLY A 157 -4.53 -32.82 7.17
CA GLY A 157 -4.13 -34.22 7.19
C GLY A 157 -3.12 -34.62 8.27
N SER A 158 -2.81 -33.75 9.25
CA SER A 158 -1.99 -34.14 10.41
C SER A 158 -2.75 -35.06 11.38
N ASN A 159 -4.08 -35.03 11.34
CA ASN A 159 -5.02 -35.73 12.21
C ASN A 159 -4.74 -35.41 13.69
N ASP A 160 -4.42 -34.16 14.01
CA ASP A 160 -4.06 -33.75 15.37
C ASP A 160 -5.27 -33.59 16.28
N PHE A 161 -6.49 -33.38 15.77
CA PHE A 161 -7.71 -33.58 16.55
C PHE A 161 -7.98 -35.09 16.69
N LYS A 162 -8.13 -35.51 17.95
CA LYS A 162 -8.29 -36.92 18.33
C LYS A 162 -9.70 -37.27 18.78
N GLY A 163 -10.51 -36.25 19.05
CA GLY A 163 -11.93 -36.35 19.29
C GLY A 163 -12.52 -34.95 19.27
N VAL A 164 -13.67 -34.80 18.60
CA VAL A 164 -14.45 -33.56 18.54
C VAL A 164 -15.91 -33.94 18.72
N TRP A 165 -16.49 -33.52 19.83
CA TRP A 165 -17.89 -33.75 20.16
C TRP A 165 -18.60 -32.41 20.29
N HIS A 166 -19.48 -32.12 19.34
CA HIS A 166 -20.34 -30.92 19.37
C HIS A 166 -21.39 -31.00 20.48
N LEU A 167 -21.82 -32.20 20.87
CA LEU A 167 -22.82 -32.42 21.91
C LEU A 167 -24.20 -31.81 21.60
N ASN A 168 -24.49 -31.59 20.32
CA ASN A 168 -25.74 -31.02 19.83
C ASN A 168 -26.87 -32.06 19.66
N GLU A 169 -26.63 -33.34 19.93
CA GLU A 169 -27.65 -34.37 19.79
C GLU A 169 -28.80 -34.17 20.79
N THR A 170 -30.05 -34.23 20.30
CA THR A 170 -31.21 -34.27 21.18
C THR A 170 -31.28 -35.64 21.86
N VAL A 171 -31.25 -35.61 23.18
CA VAL A 171 -31.38 -36.79 24.03
C VAL A 171 -32.67 -36.69 24.86
N THR A 172 -33.17 -37.82 25.35
CA THR A 172 -34.29 -37.82 26.31
C THR A 172 -33.88 -38.54 27.57
N ASP A 173 -34.04 -37.87 28.71
CA ASP A 173 -33.88 -38.40 30.05
C ASP A 173 -34.53 -39.80 30.24
N GLU A 174 -33.85 -40.64 31.03
CA GLU A 174 -34.30 -41.91 31.60
C GLU A 174 -34.67 -43.08 30.65
N GLN A 175 -34.35 -43.09 29.34
CA GLN A 175 -34.79 -44.24 28.52
C GLN A 175 -33.97 -44.75 27.32
N GLN A 176 -32.72 -44.33 27.10
CA GLN A 176 -31.87 -45.01 26.12
C GLN A 176 -30.39 -45.04 26.48
N THR A 177 -29.85 -46.23 26.75
CA THR A 177 -28.42 -46.55 26.63
C THR A 177 -28.00 -46.71 25.16
N SER A 178 -28.56 -45.91 24.25
CA SER A 178 -28.26 -45.99 22.81
C SER A 178 -28.24 -44.63 22.11
N GLY A 179 -28.30 -43.52 22.87
CA GLY A 179 -27.94 -42.21 22.33
C GLY A 179 -26.44 -42.19 22.13
N THR A 180 -26.00 -41.89 20.91
CA THR A 180 -24.59 -41.82 20.54
C THR A 180 -24.24 -40.36 20.31
N HIS A 181 -23.33 -39.81 21.11
CA HIS A 181 -22.71 -38.52 20.87
C HIS A 181 -21.56 -38.70 19.90
N THR A 182 -21.69 -38.12 18.71
CA THR A 182 -20.81 -38.43 17.58
C THR A 182 -19.46 -37.74 17.67
N ASP A 183 -18.40 -38.46 17.29
CA ASP A 183 -17.05 -37.89 17.09
C ASP A 183 -16.88 -37.46 15.64
N SER A 184 -16.76 -36.15 15.40
CA SER A 184 -16.60 -35.59 14.06
C SER A 184 -15.24 -35.90 13.43
N THR A 185 -14.27 -36.43 14.19
CA THR A 185 -12.98 -36.83 13.65
C THR A 185 -13.03 -38.20 12.95
N SER A 186 -12.02 -38.51 12.14
CA SER A 186 -11.89 -39.82 11.50
C SER A 186 -11.64 -40.99 12.47
N ASN A 187 -11.44 -40.69 13.76
CA ASN A 187 -11.12 -41.68 14.77
C ASN A 187 -12.36 -42.45 15.27
N GLY A 188 -13.56 -41.87 15.13
CA GLY A 188 -14.83 -42.52 15.45
C GLY A 188 -14.95 -42.91 16.92
N ASN A 189 -14.46 -42.06 17.83
CA ASN A 189 -14.59 -42.25 19.26
C ASN A 189 -15.95 -41.74 19.76
N ASP A 190 -17.03 -42.29 19.21
CA ASP A 190 -18.38 -41.89 19.61
C ASP A 190 -18.60 -42.19 21.10
N GLY A 191 -19.36 -41.33 21.78
CA GLY A 191 -19.71 -41.44 23.20
C GLY A 191 -21.07 -42.07 23.42
N ASP A 192 -21.18 -42.97 24.37
CA ASP A 192 -22.44 -43.54 24.84
C ASP A 192 -23.07 -42.62 25.89
N GLN A 193 -24.30 -42.16 25.64
CA GLN A 193 -25.09 -41.36 26.57
C GLN A 193 -25.47 -42.16 27.83
N ASN A 194 -25.40 -41.53 29.01
CA ASN A 194 -25.97 -42.03 30.26
C ASN A 194 -26.63 -40.87 31.00
N ASN A 195 -27.97 -40.85 31.01
CA ASN A 195 -28.85 -39.96 31.78
C ASN A 195 -28.72 -38.43 31.59
N ASN A 196 -27.69 -37.94 30.89
CA ASN A 196 -27.58 -36.52 30.54
C ASN A 196 -28.74 -36.03 29.66
N ASP A 197 -29.00 -34.72 29.74
CA ASP A 197 -30.11 -34.01 29.09
C ASP A 197 -29.63 -32.94 28.12
N ASP A 198 -30.45 -32.59 27.11
CA ASP A 198 -30.14 -31.51 26.18
C ASP A 198 -30.43 -30.12 26.76
N VAL A 199 -29.54 -29.16 26.51
CA VAL A 199 -29.67 -27.77 26.97
C VAL A 199 -29.13 -26.82 25.89
N PRO A 200 -29.58 -25.54 25.82
CA PRO A 200 -28.95 -24.58 24.92
C PRO A 200 -27.44 -24.42 25.21
N GLY A 201 -26.62 -24.69 24.20
CA GLY A 201 -25.16 -24.63 24.26
C GLY A 201 -24.60 -23.21 24.14
N GLN A 202 -23.28 -23.09 24.19
CA GLN A 202 -22.58 -21.90 23.68
C GLN A 202 -22.61 -21.88 22.14
N ILE A 203 -22.58 -23.06 21.52
CA ILE A 203 -22.81 -23.31 20.08
C ILE A 203 -23.94 -24.33 19.99
N ALA A 204 -24.95 -24.06 19.15
CA ALA A 204 -26.15 -24.89 19.01
C ALA A 204 -26.73 -25.38 20.38
N ASN A 205 -26.79 -26.69 20.60
CA ASN A 205 -27.13 -27.32 21.89
C ASN A 205 -25.87 -27.90 22.56
N GLY A 206 -25.92 -28.02 23.88
CA GLY A 206 -24.98 -28.79 24.69
C GLY A 206 -25.73 -29.76 25.60
N GLN A 207 -25.04 -30.27 26.62
CA GLN A 207 -25.57 -31.28 27.54
C GLN A 207 -25.51 -30.81 28.99
N ASP A 208 -26.60 -31.02 29.71
CA ASP A 208 -26.74 -30.80 31.15
C ASP A 208 -26.47 -32.11 31.88
N PHE A 209 -25.71 -32.01 32.97
CA PHE A 209 -25.39 -33.11 33.87
C PHE A 209 -25.87 -32.71 35.26
N ASP A 210 -26.79 -33.47 35.84
CA ASP A 210 -27.48 -33.16 37.10
C ASP A 210 -26.65 -33.52 38.36
N GLY A 211 -25.48 -34.14 38.16
CA GLY A 211 -24.57 -34.53 39.23
C GLY A 211 -25.01 -35.75 40.06
N THR A 212 -25.99 -36.53 39.59
CA THR A 212 -26.45 -37.77 40.21
C THR A 212 -25.79 -38.99 39.57
N ASP A 213 -26.10 -39.26 38.30
CA ASP A 213 -25.57 -40.41 37.55
C ASP A 213 -25.36 -40.13 36.06
N ASP A 214 -25.29 -38.85 35.69
CA ASP A 214 -25.16 -38.40 34.31
C ASP A 214 -23.71 -38.40 33.81
N TYR A 215 -23.47 -38.99 32.65
CA TYR A 215 -22.18 -38.93 31.95
C TYR A 215 -22.26 -39.42 30.51
N ILE A 216 -21.33 -38.95 29.69
CA ILE A 216 -21.07 -39.53 28.37
C ILE A 216 -19.82 -40.39 28.45
N ASP A 217 -19.90 -41.65 28.02
CA ASP A 217 -18.80 -42.62 28.06
C ASP A 217 -18.21 -42.87 26.68
N VAL A 218 -16.97 -42.45 26.48
CA VAL A 218 -16.19 -42.80 25.28
C VAL A 218 -15.32 -43.99 25.63
N SER A 219 -15.94 -45.16 25.58
CA SER A 219 -15.30 -46.44 25.89
C SER A 219 -14.17 -46.74 24.89
N SER A 220 -13.00 -47.15 25.38
CA SER A 220 -11.82 -47.48 24.56
C SER A 220 -11.23 -46.32 23.74
N PHE A 221 -11.30 -45.09 24.25
CA PHE A 221 -10.69 -43.92 23.61
C PHE A 221 -9.20 -44.14 23.28
N THR A 222 -8.83 -43.98 22.01
CA THR A 222 -7.44 -44.20 21.54
C THR A 222 -6.68 -42.90 21.23
N GLY A 223 -7.30 -41.75 21.48
CA GLY A 223 -6.78 -40.44 21.08
C GLY A 223 -5.67 -39.85 21.97
N ILE A 224 -5.48 -40.35 23.19
CA ILE A 224 -4.39 -39.91 24.07
C ILE A 224 -3.23 -40.90 24.00
N THR A 225 -2.18 -40.46 23.30
CA THR A 225 -0.95 -41.24 23.09
C THR A 225 0.24 -40.71 23.88
N GLY A 226 0.04 -39.66 24.68
CA GLY A 226 1.07 -39.00 25.47
C GLY A 226 1.03 -37.48 25.39
N TYR A 227 2.22 -36.87 25.44
CA TYR A 227 2.41 -35.44 25.20
C TYR A 227 2.89 -35.17 23.77
N PRO A 228 2.53 -34.03 23.16
CA PRO A 228 1.67 -33.00 23.73
C PRO A 228 0.18 -33.39 23.71
N LEU A 229 -0.59 -32.79 24.62
CA LEU A 229 -2.03 -33.00 24.75
C LEU A 229 -2.70 -31.65 25.01
N THR A 230 -3.77 -31.36 24.29
CA THR A 230 -4.66 -30.24 24.58
C THR A 230 -6.09 -30.75 24.72
N ILE A 231 -6.79 -30.30 25.76
CA ILE A 231 -8.22 -30.54 25.97
C ILE A 231 -8.91 -29.18 26.01
N SER A 232 -9.97 -28.98 25.22
CA SER A 232 -10.81 -27.78 25.28
C SER A 232 -12.28 -28.15 25.45
N VAL A 233 -13.02 -27.25 26.10
CA VAL A 233 -14.45 -27.42 26.39
C VAL A 233 -15.09 -26.07 26.69
N TRP A 234 -16.34 -25.90 26.28
CA TRP A 234 -17.22 -24.90 26.87
C TRP A 234 -17.97 -25.53 28.04
N SER A 235 -17.92 -24.88 29.21
CA SER A 235 -18.65 -25.36 30.38
C SER A 235 -19.23 -24.23 31.21
N ALA A 236 -20.38 -24.47 31.82
CA ALA A 236 -20.99 -23.60 32.82
C ALA A 236 -21.27 -24.42 34.09
N ALA A 237 -20.62 -24.07 35.21
CA ALA A 237 -20.97 -24.62 36.52
C ALA A 237 -22.22 -23.91 37.07
N THR A 238 -23.17 -24.67 37.60
CA THR A 238 -24.43 -24.10 38.11
C THR A 238 -24.42 -23.93 39.63
N THR A 239 -25.33 -23.11 40.14
CA THR A 239 -25.45 -22.86 41.59
C THR A 239 -25.80 -24.13 42.37
N GLY A 240 -24.86 -24.65 43.17
CA GLY A 240 -25.04 -25.89 43.96
C GLY A 240 -23.94 -26.93 43.74
N SER A 241 -23.07 -26.70 42.75
CA SER A 241 -21.83 -27.43 42.46
C SER A 241 -20.96 -27.64 43.72
N ASN A 242 -21.11 -28.78 44.41
CA ASN A 242 -20.13 -29.28 45.39
C ASN A 242 -19.51 -30.58 44.83
N GLY A 243 -18.21 -30.60 44.54
CA GLY A 243 -17.51 -31.77 43.96
C GLY A 243 -16.42 -31.38 42.96
N SER A 244 -15.41 -32.24 42.72
CA SER A 244 -14.41 -31.96 41.67
C SER A 244 -15.03 -32.39 40.35
N PHE A 245 -15.09 -31.47 39.40
CA PHE A 245 -15.89 -31.67 38.19
C PHE A 245 -14.99 -31.87 36.99
N ARG A 246 -15.38 -32.78 36.10
CA ARG A 246 -14.69 -32.99 34.82
C ARG A 246 -15.71 -32.81 33.71
N ALA A 247 -15.60 -31.67 33.05
CA ALA A 247 -16.30 -31.47 31.79
C ALA A 247 -15.72 -32.43 30.73
N ALA A 248 -14.43 -32.75 30.83
CA ALA A 248 -13.74 -33.76 30.02
C ALA A 248 -12.57 -34.37 30.80
N GLY A 249 -12.45 -35.70 30.85
CA GLY A 249 -11.34 -36.38 31.53
C GLY A 249 -11.10 -37.83 31.14
N THR A 250 -9.85 -38.28 31.26
CA THR A 250 -9.41 -39.63 30.85
C THR A 250 -8.88 -40.44 32.02
N VAL A 251 -9.14 -41.76 32.12
CA VAL A 251 -8.62 -42.63 33.20
C VAL A 251 -7.90 -43.86 32.65
N GLY A 252 -6.69 -44.13 33.15
CA GLY A 252 -5.93 -45.38 32.92
C GLY A 252 -6.23 -46.47 33.96
N LEU A 253 -6.38 -47.74 33.55
CA LEU A 253 -6.80 -48.87 34.42
C LEU A 253 -5.80 -49.27 35.53
N ALA A 254 -4.67 -48.59 35.67
CA ALA A 254 -3.73 -48.81 36.76
C ALA A 254 -3.54 -47.49 37.54
N ASP A 255 -4.14 -47.42 38.73
CA ASP A 255 -3.82 -46.48 39.82
C ASP A 255 -4.27 -45.00 39.69
N ASP A 256 -5.59 -44.72 39.56
CA ASP A 256 -6.16 -43.34 39.67
C ASP A 256 -5.49 -42.29 38.75
N GLN A 257 -4.90 -42.72 37.63
CA GLN A 257 -4.20 -41.83 36.70
C GLN A 257 -5.18 -41.14 35.76
N TYR A 258 -5.23 -39.80 35.78
CA TYR A 258 -6.10 -39.04 34.90
C TYR A 258 -5.59 -37.65 34.54
N TYR A 259 -6.10 -37.14 33.42
CA TYR A 259 -6.11 -35.73 33.06
C TYR A 259 -7.55 -35.24 33.02
N GLY A 260 -7.77 -33.98 33.33
CA GLY A 260 -9.06 -33.38 33.07
C GLY A 260 -9.11 -31.88 33.31
N ILE A 261 -10.18 -31.29 32.83
CA ILE A 261 -10.53 -29.90 33.02
C ILE A 261 -11.98 -29.80 33.49
N GLY A 262 -12.27 -28.80 34.31
CA GLY A 262 -13.60 -28.57 34.85
C GLY A 262 -13.55 -27.57 35.98
N TRP A 263 -14.11 -27.91 37.13
CA TRP A 263 -14.40 -26.97 38.20
C TRP A 263 -13.99 -27.53 39.57
N ASP A 264 -13.36 -26.68 40.38
CA ASP A 264 -12.86 -26.99 41.72
C ASP A 264 -14.01 -27.05 42.75
N ASP A 265 -13.92 -28.02 43.67
CA ASP A 265 -14.99 -28.41 44.59
C ASP A 265 -15.13 -27.49 45.80
N VAL A 266 -14.07 -26.76 46.14
CA VAL A 266 -14.03 -25.86 47.29
C VAL A 266 -14.35 -24.43 46.89
N THR A 267 -13.83 -23.99 45.75
CA THR A 267 -13.88 -22.59 45.32
C THR A 267 -14.87 -22.33 44.19
N GLY A 268 -15.31 -23.36 43.47
CA GLY A 268 -16.14 -23.21 42.27
C GLY A 268 -15.40 -22.49 41.12
N SER A 269 -14.07 -22.47 41.18
CA SER A 269 -13.22 -21.87 40.13
C SER A 269 -12.94 -22.90 39.05
N PRO A 270 -12.69 -22.51 37.78
CA PRO A 270 -12.22 -23.44 36.78
C PRO A 270 -10.88 -24.04 37.20
N GLU A 271 -10.67 -25.30 36.86
CA GLU A 271 -9.54 -26.10 37.28
C GLU A 271 -9.06 -27.00 36.13
N MET A 272 -7.74 -27.10 35.97
CA MET A 272 -7.09 -28.18 35.25
C MET A 272 -6.38 -29.09 36.25
N VAL A 273 -6.54 -30.39 36.06
CA VAL A 273 -5.98 -31.40 36.94
C VAL A 273 -5.18 -32.44 36.19
N ALA A 274 -4.20 -32.98 36.89
CA ALA A 274 -3.64 -34.27 36.56
C ALA A 274 -3.38 -35.06 37.82
N ARG A 275 -3.58 -36.37 37.75
CA ARG A 275 -3.30 -37.28 38.85
C ARG A 275 -2.49 -38.47 38.38
N ASN A 276 -1.53 -38.85 39.21
CA ASN A 276 -0.91 -40.16 39.21
C ASN A 276 -0.77 -40.63 40.67
N THR A 277 0.46 -40.76 41.17
CA THR A 277 0.70 -41.03 42.60
C THR A 277 0.43 -39.82 43.50
N SER A 278 0.47 -38.61 42.93
CA SER A 278 0.06 -37.35 43.54
C SER A 278 -1.01 -36.67 42.69
N PHE A 279 -1.80 -35.81 43.33
CA PHE A 279 -2.79 -34.96 42.70
C PHE A 279 -2.15 -33.59 42.46
N GLU A 280 -2.20 -33.10 41.23
CA GLU A 280 -1.62 -31.83 40.82
C GLU A 280 -2.68 -30.99 40.12
N ASP A 281 -3.17 -29.95 40.80
CA ASP A 281 -4.20 -29.02 40.33
C ASP A 281 -3.64 -27.67 39.92
N MET A 282 -4.43 -26.97 39.13
CA MET A 282 -4.18 -25.60 38.73
C MET A 282 -5.52 -24.89 38.55
N THR A 283 -5.83 -23.94 39.44
CA THR A 283 -7.03 -23.10 39.30
C THR A 283 -6.80 -21.94 38.34
N GLY A 284 -7.84 -21.60 37.59
CA GLY A 284 -7.93 -20.41 36.73
C GLY A 284 -8.47 -19.16 37.43
N GLY A 285 -8.82 -19.25 38.72
CA GLY A 285 -9.44 -18.17 39.50
C GLY A 285 -10.97 -18.12 39.37
N VAL A 286 -11.63 -17.33 40.21
CA VAL A 286 -13.11 -17.33 40.29
C VAL A 286 -13.73 -16.64 39.07
N VAL A 287 -14.63 -17.34 38.38
CA VAL A 287 -15.51 -16.80 37.31
C VAL A 287 -16.97 -16.80 37.76
N GLY A 288 -17.88 -16.23 36.95
CA GLY A 288 -19.31 -16.27 37.23
C GLY A 288 -19.89 -17.67 37.03
N LEU A 289 -20.71 -18.15 37.96
CA LEU A 289 -21.53 -19.35 37.77
C LEU A 289 -22.65 -19.09 36.74
N ASP A 290 -23.26 -20.15 36.23
CA ASP A 290 -24.32 -20.13 35.23
C ASP A 290 -23.91 -19.34 33.96
N THR A 291 -22.61 -19.36 33.63
CA THR A 291 -22.02 -18.66 32.49
C THR A 291 -21.10 -19.59 31.72
N TRP A 292 -21.37 -19.79 30.43
CA TRP A 292 -20.49 -20.51 29.51
C TRP A 292 -19.08 -19.89 29.49
N THR A 293 -18.12 -20.70 29.94
CA THR A 293 -16.70 -20.37 30.11
C THR A 293 -15.88 -21.32 29.24
N HIS A 294 -14.94 -20.79 28.47
CA HIS A 294 -14.07 -21.61 27.62
C HIS A 294 -12.83 -22.05 28.42
N LEU A 295 -12.69 -23.36 28.63
CA LEU A 295 -11.61 -23.95 29.41
C LEU A 295 -10.67 -24.71 28.49
N VAL A 296 -9.37 -24.41 28.55
CA VAL A 296 -8.37 -25.12 27.75
C VAL A 296 -7.17 -25.52 28.61
N GLY A 297 -6.94 -26.83 28.72
CA GLY A 297 -5.76 -27.40 29.38
C GLY A 297 -4.75 -27.87 28.35
N VAL A 298 -3.52 -27.33 28.42
CA VAL A 298 -2.41 -27.69 27.54
C VAL A 298 -1.32 -28.37 28.36
N PHE A 299 -1.03 -29.63 28.02
CA PHE A 299 0.10 -30.38 28.53
C PHE A 299 1.14 -30.54 27.41
N GLU A 300 2.11 -29.63 27.36
CA GLU A 300 3.14 -29.65 26.31
C GLU A 300 4.19 -30.76 26.56
N SER A 301 4.46 -31.05 27.83
CA SER A 301 5.37 -32.11 28.24
C SER A 301 5.00 -32.64 29.63
N ALA A 302 5.73 -33.66 30.09
CA ALA A 302 5.60 -34.20 31.45
C ALA A 302 5.87 -33.19 32.57
N THR A 303 6.31 -31.97 32.26
CA THR A 303 6.47 -30.90 33.25
C THR A 303 5.78 -29.61 32.86
N ASP A 304 5.57 -29.30 31.59
CA ASP A 304 5.03 -27.99 31.17
C ASP A 304 3.51 -28.05 30.99
N ARG A 305 2.79 -27.34 31.86
CA ARG A 305 1.33 -27.29 31.90
C ARG A 305 0.85 -25.85 31.86
N ARG A 306 -0.17 -25.58 31.06
CA ARG A 306 -0.81 -24.27 30.94
C ARG A 306 -2.32 -24.42 30.95
N PHE A 307 -2.98 -23.59 31.74
CA PHE A 307 -4.43 -23.54 31.83
C PHE A 307 -4.93 -22.18 31.37
N TYR A 308 -5.85 -22.19 30.42
CA TYR A 308 -6.46 -21.01 29.84
C TYR A 308 -7.94 -20.98 30.18
N VAL A 309 -8.43 -19.78 30.48
CA VAL A 309 -9.83 -19.48 30.75
C VAL A 309 -10.22 -18.31 29.87
N ASP A 310 -11.30 -18.45 29.10
CA ASP A 310 -11.84 -17.43 28.19
C ASP A 310 -10.77 -16.85 27.25
N GLY A 311 -10.01 -17.74 26.61
CA GLY A 311 -8.99 -17.37 25.64
C GLY A 311 -7.69 -16.80 26.23
N SER A 312 -7.60 -16.67 27.56
CA SER A 312 -6.46 -16.04 28.25
C SER A 312 -5.70 -17.03 29.13
N LEU A 313 -4.37 -16.90 29.19
CA LEU A 313 -3.56 -17.72 30.11
C LEU A 313 -3.90 -17.38 31.55
N ALA A 314 -4.57 -18.29 32.25
CA ALA A 314 -4.96 -18.10 33.64
C ALA A 314 -3.82 -18.51 34.58
N ASN A 315 -3.16 -19.63 34.28
CA ASN A 315 -2.09 -20.17 35.11
C ASN A 315 -1.16 -21.12 34.33
N SER A 316 0.05 -21.34 34.83
CA SER A 316 1.05 -22.24 34.25
C SER A 316 2.07 -22.69 35.27
N ASP A 317 2.59 -23.90 35.15
CA ASP A 317 3.66 -24.40 36.01
C ASP A 317 4.60 -25.39 35.31
N THR A 318 5.58 -25.89 36.07
CA THR A 318 6.57 -26.88 35.63
C THR A 318 6.48 -28.18 36.44
N VAL A 319 5.31 -28.48 37.02
CA VAL A 319 5.14 -29.63 37.91
C VAL A 319 5.16 -30.93 37.13
N SER A 320 5.89 -31.93 37.63
CA SER A 320 6.00 -33.20 36.94
C SER A 320 4.72 -34.01 37.04
N VAL A 321 4.13 -34.28 35.88
CA VAL A 321 2.98 -35.15 35.69
C VAL A 321 3.40 -36.25 34.72
N PRO A 322 3.41 -37.52 35.13
CA PRO A 322 3.73 -38.62 34.23
C PRO A 322 2.65 -38.82 33.16
N GLU A 323 3.08 -39.37 32.03
CA GLU A 323 2.24 -39.66 30.87
C GLU A 323 1.21 -40.77 31.15
N VAL A 324 -0.07 -40.52 30.80
CA VAL A 324 -1.12 -41.54 30.76
C VAL A 324 -1.04 -42.23 29.39
N THR A 325 -0.41 -43.41 29.36
CA THR A 325 -0.26 -44.21 28.13
C THR A 325 -1.35 -45.29 28.10
N ASN A 326 -2.31 -45.16 27.18
CA ASN A 326 -3.52 -46.01 27.06
C ASN A 326 -4.58 -45.77 28.15
N PRO A 327 -5.28 -44.62 28.14
CA PRO A 327 -6.52 -44.55 28.88
C PRO A 327 -7.50 -45.60 28.35
N ASN A 328 -8.28 -46.20 29.23
CA ASN A 328 -9.29 -47.18 28.81
C ASN A 328 -10.69 -46.56 28.75
N ILE A 329 -10.84 -45.38 29.34
CA ILE A 329 -12.12 -44.68 29.50
C ILE A 329 -11.84 -43.18 29.40
N PHE A 330 -12.63 -42.48 28.56
CA PHE A 330 -12.78 -41.03 28.59
C PHE A 330 -14.24 -40.71 28.90
N GLN A 331 -14.47 -39.81 29.84
CA GLN A 331 -15.81 -39.44 30.30
C GLN A 331 -15.98 -37.93 30.28
N MET A 332 -17.18 -37.51 29.92
CA MET A 332 -17.66 -36.13 29.99
C MET A 332 -18.78 -36.07 31.03
N GLY A 333 -18.76 -35.02 31.86
CA GLY A 333 -19.79 -34.78 32.88
C GLY A 333 -19.53 -35.38 34.26
N GLN A 334 -18.58 -36.32 34.43
CA GLN A 334 -18.27 -36.91 35.74
C GLN A 334 -16.79 -37.27 35.92
N ILE A 335 -16.41 -37.56 37.18
CA ILE A 335 -15.22 -38.36 37.50
C ILE A 335 -15.64 -39.83 37.61
N LEU A 336 -14.83 -40.74 37.04
CA LEU A 336 -15.07 -42.19 37.08
C LEU A 336 -15.38 -42.70 38.51
N ASN A 337 -16.55 -43.32 38.68
CA ASN A 337 -17.08 -43.84 39.95
C ASN A 337 -17.39 -42.77 41.02
N SER A 338 -17.59 -41.51 40.63
CA SER A 338 -18.05 -40.44 41.52
C SER A 338 -19.38 -39.89 41.01
N SER A 339 -20.26 -39.49 41.93
CA SER A 339 -21.56 -38.89 41.64
C SER A 339 -21.47 -37.42 42.04
N ASP A 340 -20.87 -36.60 41.17
CA ASP A 340 -20.55 -35.23 41.54
C ASP A 340 -20.75 -34.28 40.35
N GLY A 341 -21.78 -33.43 40.45
CA GLY A 341 -21.75 -32.08 39.90
C GLY A 341 -22.79 -31.66 38.88
N PHE A 342 -23.46 -30.55 39.18
CA PHE A 342 -24.33 -29.87 38.23
C PHE A 342 -23.49 -29.02 37.27
N MET A 343 -23.38 -29.42 36.01
CA MET A 343 -22.67 -28.63 35.01
C MET A 343 -23.30 -28.79 33.63
N GLN A 344 -23.04 -27.79 32.80
CA GLN A 344 -23.35 -27.83 31.37
C GLN A 344 -22.04 -27.94 30.61
N VAL A 345 -22.04 -28.75 29.54
CA VAL A 345 -20.87 -29.02 28.70
C VAL A 345 -21.28 -28.90 27.24
N ASP A 346 -20.39 -28.29 26.46
CA ASP A 346 -20.54 -28.08 25.04
C ASP A 346 -19.15 -28.10 24.37
N GLU A 347 -19.07 -28.47 23.10
CA GLU A 347 -17.86 -28.35 22.26
C GLU A 347 -16.59 -28.98 22.87
N VAL A 348 -16.64 -30.27 23.21
CA VAL A 348 -15.49 -30.98 23.79
C VAL A 348 -14.51 -31.37 22.68
N ARG A 349 -13.24 -31.01 22.84
CA ARG A 349 -12.18 -31.36 21.88
C ARG A 349 -10.93 -31.88 22.57
N ILE A 350 -10.29 -32.85 21.93
CA ILE A 350 -8.99 -33.39 22.33
C ILE A 350 -8.04 -33.30 21.14
N SER A 351 -6.82 -32.80 21.37
CA SER A 351 -5.77 -32.73 20.36
C SER A 351 -4.44 -33.30 20.86
N SER A 352 -3.69 -33.96 19.98
CA SER A 352 -2.31 -34.38 20.22
C SER A 352 -1.26 -33.30 19.93
N GLY A 353 -1.69 -32.08 19.61
CA GLY A 353 -0.84 -30.92 19.39
C GLY A 353 -0.81 -29.96 20.58
N VAL A 354 0.16 -29.04 20.57
CA VAL A 354 0.18 -27.88 21.49
C VAL A 354 -0.67 -26.78 20.84
N ARG A 355 -1.84 -26.47 21.40
CA ARG A 355 -2.58 -25.27 20.99
C ARG A 355 -1.94 -24.05 21.65
N THR A 356 -1.50 -23.11 20.83
CA THR A 356 -0.82 -21.89 21.30
C THR A 356 -1.83 -20.92 21.91
N LEU A 357 -1.34 -19.91 22.66
CA LEU A 357 -2.20 -18.83 23.13
C LEU A 357 -2.96 -18.18 21.96
N ASP A 358 -2.30 -17.93 20.83
CA ASP A 358 -2.91 -17.29 19.67
C ASP A 358 -4.02 -18.14 19.03
N TRP A 359 -3.86 -19.47 19.01
CA TRP A 359 -4.92 -20.39 18.59
C TRP A 359 -6.11 -20.30 19.54
N ILE A 360 -5.84 -20.44 20.84
CA ILE A 360 -6.87 -20.50 21.90
C ILE A 360 -7.66 -19.20 22.01
N SER A 361 -7.00 -18.04 21.90
CA SER A 361 -7.67 -16.74 21.91
C SER A 361 -8.49 -16.52 20.63
N THR A 362 -8.01 -16.97 19.47
CA THR A 362 -8.76 -16.90 18.21
C THR A 362 -10.00 -17.81 18.25
N GLU A 363 -9.86 -19.03 18.77
CA GLU A 363 -10.96 -19.98 19.02
C GLU A 363 -12.02 -19.37 19.93
N TYR A 364 -11.60 -18.79 21.07
CA TYR A 364 -12.52 -18.10 21.97
C TYR A 364 -13.26 -16.94 21.29
N ASN A 365 -12.55 -16.07 20.56
CA ASN A 365 -13.18 -14.94 19.85
C ASN A 365 -14.21 -15.41 18.81
N ASN A 366 -13.88 -16.47 18.07
CA ASN A 366 -14.76 -17.03 17.04
C ASN A 366 -16.03 -17.65 17.66
N GLN A 367 -15.90 -18.34 18.78
CA GLN A 367 -16.98 -19.11 19.38
C GLN A 367 -17.85 -18.28 20.35
N LYS A 368 -17.26 -17.34 21.10
CA LYS A 368 -17.99 -16.54 22.11
C LYS A 368 -19.01 -15.60 21.49
N THR A 369 -18.66 -14.94 20.38
CA THR A 369 -19.54 -13.98 19.70
C THR A 369 -19.29 -14.06 18.18
N PRO A 370 -19.79 -15.12 17.53
CA PRO A 370 -19.47 -15.43 16.13
C PRO A 370 -19.81 -14.28 15.17
N SER A 371 -20.91 -13.56 15.43
CA SER A 371 -21.36 -12.40 14.64
C SER A 371 -20.40 -11.21 14.64
N SER A 372 -19.43 -11.17 15.55
CA SER A 372 -18.35 -10.17 15.57
C SER A 372 -17.06 -10.65 14.90
N PHE A 373 -16.96 -11.96 14.61
CA PHE A 373 -15.78 -12.59 14.03
C PHE A 373 -15.74 -12.47 12.51
N TYR A 374 -16.91 -12.53 11.86
CA TYR A 374 -17.05 -12.40 10.42
C TYR A 374 -18.24 -11.52 10.02
N GLY A 375 -18.18 -10.97 8.80
CA GLY A 375 -19.32 -10.38 8.11
C GLY A 375 -19.82 -11.29 6.98
N LEU A 376 -21.12 -11.30 6.75
CA LEU A 376 -21.78 -12.03 5.68
C LEU A 376 -22.49 -11.04 4.75
N ASP A 377 -22.15 -11.06 3.47
CA ASP A 377 -22.76 -10.20 2.47
C ASP A 377 -24.09 -10.80 1.93
N SER A 378 -24.83 -10.00 1.16
CA SER A 378 -26.03 -10.45 0.44
C SER A 378 -25.70 -11.51 -0.61
N ALA A 379 -26.68 -12.34 -0.95
CA ALA A 379 -26.53 -13.34 -1.99
C ALA A 379 -26.16 -12.71 -3.34
N GLU A 380 -25.09 -13.21 -3.92
CA GLU A 380 -24.74 -13.07 -5.32
C GLU A 380 -25.40 -14.23 -6.08
N THR A 381 -25.77 -14.02 -7.33
CA THR A 381 -26.17 -15.08 -8.27
C THR A 381 -25.03 -15.29 -9.27
N PRO A 382 -24.86 -16.49 -9.87
CA PRO A 382 -23.96 -16.65 -10.99
C PRO A 382 -24.50 -15.72 -12.04
N GLY A 383 -23.77 -14.64 -12.29
CA GLY A 383 -24.22 -13.65 -13.24
C GLY A 383 -24.30 -14.31 -14.62
N VAL A 384 -25.51 -14.69 -15.07
CA VAL A 384 -25.79 -14.58 -16.50
C VAL A 384 -25.68 -13.11 -16.79
N THR A 385 -24.54 -12.68 -17.33
CA THR A 385 -24.35 -11.27 -17.66
C THR A 385 -24.37 -11.10 -19.18
N PRO A 386 -25.33 -10.31 -19.69
CA PRO A 386 -26.32 -9.53 -18.94
C PRO A 386 -27.69 -10.21 -18.82
N ALA A 387 -28.14 -10.47 -17.59
CA ALA A 387 -29.53 -10.74 -17.26
C ALA A 387 -30.38 -9.50 -17.53
N GLY A 388 -31.62 -9.71 -18.00
CA GLY A 388 -32.60 -8.65 -18.17
C GLY A 388 -32.49 -7.83 -19.47
N ARG A 389 -31.90 -8.35 -20.55
CA ARG A 389 -32.06 -7.74 -21.88
C ARG A 389 -33.20 -8.38 -22.66
N GLU A 390 -34.15 -7.56 -23.08
CA GLU A 390 -35.10 -7.90 -24.13
C GLU A 390 -34.34 -8.13 -25.45
N MET A 391 -34.38 -9.35 -25.99
CA MET A 391 -34.00 -9.57 -27.39
C MET A 391 -35.22 -9.31 -28.27
N ASN A 392 -35.24 -8.17 -28.96
CA ASN A 392 -36.31 -7.85 -29.89
C ASN A 392 -36.02 -8.50 -31.26
N THR A 393 -36.43 -9.76 -31.42
CA THR A 393 -36.31 -10.45 -32.70
C THR A 393 -37.43 -10.00 -33.64
N THR A 394 -37.08 -9.35 -34.74
CA THR A 394 -37.94 -9.27 -35.92
C THR A 394 -37.17 -10.00 -37.03
N LEU A 395 -37.61 -11.14 -37.60
CA LEU A 395 -38.89 -11.42 -38.24
C LEU A 395 -39.12 -12.96 -38.32
N GLY A 396 -40.31 -13.48 -37.95
CA GLY A 396 -40.81 -14.71 -38.60
C GLY A 396 -41.28 -15.94 -37.79
N SER A 397 -41.63 -15.92 -36.50
CA SER A 397 -42.64 -16.86 -35.96
C SER A 397 -43.18 -16.44 -34.57
N GLY A 398 -44.50 -16.49 -34.41
CA GLY A 398 -45.17 -16.97 -33.20
C GLY A 398 -45.23 -16.14 -31.90
N ALA A 399 -44.16 -15.51 -31.42
CA ALA A 399 -44.16 -14.75 -30.17
C ALA A 399 -43.10 -13.63 -30.20
N ALA A 400 -43.45 -12.43 -29.74
CA ALA A 400 -42.74 -11.19 -30.06
C ALA A 400 -41.67 -10.75 -29.03
N THR A 401 -41.38 -11.54 -28.00
CA THR A 401 -40.38 -11.17 -26.98
C THR A 401 -39.98 -12.43 -26.22
N SER A 402 -38.68 -12.71 -26.11
CA SER A 402 -38.12 -13.71 -25.20
C SER A 402 -37.37 -12.96 -24.11
N ILE A 403 -37.77 -13.16 -22.86
CA ILE A 403 -37.08 -12.67 -21.68
C ILE A 403 -36.28 -13.87 -21.15
N PHE A 404 -34.97 -13.72 -21.05
CA PHE A 404 -34.09 -14.73 -20.46
C PHE A 404 -33.99 -14.42 -18.95
N ASP A 405 -34.78 -15.12 -18.15
CA ASP A 405 -34.86 -14.89 -16.69
C ASP A 405 -34.68 -16.17 -15.84
N SER A 406 -34.45 -17.32 -16.47
CA SER A 406 -34.26 -18.59 -15.77
C SER A 406 -33.01 -19.36 -16.24
N THR A 407 -32.49 -20.23 -15.36
CA THR A 407 -31.33 -21.11 -15.62
C THR A 407 -31.63 -22.22 -16.64
N ASP A 408 -32.91 -22.46 -16.95
CA ASP A 408 -33.36 -23.44 -17.95
C ASP A 408 -33.44 -22.85 -19.37
N ASP A 409 -33.28 -21.52 -19.52
CA ASP A 409 -33.28 -20.86 -20.82
C ASP A 409 -31.89 -20.98 -21.47
N GLU A 410 -31.69 -22.03 -22.25
CA GLU A 410 -30.46 -22.21 -23.03
C GLU A 410 -30.35 -21.16 -24.16
N ALA A 411 -29.53 -20.13 -23.93
CA ALA A 411 -29.02 -19.27 -25.00
C ALA A 411 -27.84 -19.97 -25.69
N TYR A 412 -28.10 -20.62 -26.82
CA TYR A 412 -27.05 -21.18 -27.65
C TYR A 412 -26.26 -20.07 -28.37
N TRP A 413 -25.01 -19.89 -27.98
CA TRP A 413 -23.98 -19.32 -28.85
C TRP A 413 -23.34 -20.47 -29.63
N TYR A 414 -23.46 -20.48 -30.95
CA TYR A 414 -22.66 -21.39 -31.75
C TYR A 414 -21.26 -20.79 -31.93
N THR A 415 -20.25 -21.50 -31.45
CA THR A 415 -18.90 -21.44 -32.03
C THR A 415 -18.80 -22.60 -33.02
N GLU A 416 -18.96 -22.32 -34.30
CA GLU A 416 -18.84 -23.34 -35.33
C GLU A 416 -17.35 -23.61 -35.62
N LEU A 417 -16.75 -24.57 -34.91
CA LEU A 417 -15.40 -25.09 -35.19
C LEU A 417 -15.32 -25.97 -36.44
N THR A 418 -16.46 -26.28 -37.05
CA THR A 418 -16.54 -26.80 -38.43
C THR A 418 -17.71 -26.11 -39.11
N TYR A 419 -17.42 -25.27 -40.10
CA TYR A 419 -18.43 -24.57 -40.88
C TYR A 419 -19.43 -25.58 -41.48
N PRO A 420 -20.75 -25.32 -41.42
CA PRO A 420 -21.72 -26.20 -42.03
C PRO A 420 -21.52 -26.04 -43.54
N THR A 421 -21.43 -27.17 -44.24
CA THR A 421 -21.45 -27.19 -45.71
C THR A 421 -22.85 -26.89 -46.25
N GLY A 422 -23.46 -25.82 -45.75
CA GLY A 422 -24.84 -25.43 -45.99
C GLY A 422 -25.04 -23.91 -45.84
N GLY A 423 -24.72 -23.17 -46.89
CA GLY A 423 -25.56 -22.10 -47.45
C GLY A 423 -25.95 -20.85 -46.63
N ASP A 424 -25.56 -20.68 -45.37
CA ASP A 424 -25.92 -19.48 -44.61
C ASP A 424 -24.87 -18.36 -44.78
N ASP A 425 -24.93 -17.68 -45.93
CA ASP A 425 -24.33 -16.37 -46.14
C ASP A 425 -25.12 -15.32 -45.33
N ALA A 426 -24.93 -15.29 -44.01
CA ALA A 426 -25.44 -14.21 -43.18
C ALA A 426 -24.58 -12.96 -43.41
N SER A 427 -25.04 -12.09 -44.30
CA SER A 427 -24.42 -10.77 -44.50
C SER A 427 -24.57 -9.93 -43.23
N ILE A 428 -23.46 -9.44 -42.66
CA ILE A 428 -23.51 -8.37 -41.67
C ILE A 428 -23.95 -7.08 -42.40
N ALA A 429 -24.93 -6.37 -41.86
CA ALA A 429 -25.42 -5.14 -42.50
C ALA A 429 -24.36 -4.02 -42.38
N ALA A 430 -24.21 -3.17 -43.39
CA ALA A 430 -23.38 -1.98 -43.26
C ALA A 430 -23.92 -1.08 -42.14
N GLY A 431 -23.07 -0.66 -41.20
CA GLY A 431 -23.45 0.17 -40.06
C GLY A 431 -22.33 0.32 -39.03
N ASP A 432 -22.48 1.29 -38.12
CA ASP A 432 -21.51 1.51 -37.05
C ASP A 432 -21.71 0.50 -35.93
N TYR A 433 -20.65 -0.21 -35.57
CA TYR A 433 -20.64 -1.16 -34.48
C TYR A 433 -19.97 -0.59 -33.24
N THR A 434 -20.62 -0.71 -32.09
CA THR A 434 -20.06 -0.36 -30.78
C THR A 434 -19.88 -1.61 -29.94
N LEU A 435 -18.64 -1.94 -29.60
CA LEU A 435 -18.27 -2.94 -28.61
C LEU A 435 -18.22 -2.26 -27.23
N LYS A 436 -18.94 -2.81 -26.25
CA LYS A 436 -18.76 -2.41 -24.86
C LYS A 436 -17.68 -3.30 -24.24
N MET A 437 -16.57 -2.70 -23.86
CA MET A 437 -15.45 -3.36 -23.21
C MET A 437 -15.58 -3.19 -21.70
N TYR A 438 -15.43 -4.27 -20.97
CA TYR A 438 -15.49 -4.33 -19.52
C TYR A 438 -14.10 -4.78 -19.03
N PHE A 439 -13.64 -4.28 -17.89
CA PHE A 439 -12.30 -4.56 -17.38
C PHE A 439 -12.36 -5.08 -15.95
N ASP A 440 -11.92 -6.32 -15.73
CA ASP A 440 -11.88 -6.95 -14.38
C ASP A 440 -11.06 -6.11 -13.39
N GLN A 441 -9.94 -5.58 -13.88
CA GLN A 441 -9.14 -4.62 -13.15
C GLN A 441 -8.51 -3.65 -14.16
N LEU A 442 -8.75 -2.36 -13.96
CA LEU A 442 -7.97 -1.36 -14.68
C LEU A 442 -6.51 -1.39 -14.18
N PRO A 443 -5.53 -1.08 -15.04
CA PRO A 443 -4.13 -1.04 -14.65
C PRO A 443 -3.92 -0.29 -13.33
N SER A 444 -3.27 -0.95 -12.38
CA SER A 444 -3.11 -0.43 -11.01
C SER A 444 -2.34 0.89 -11.03
N THR A 445 -2.86 1.86 -10.31
CA THR A 445 -2.24 3.18 -10.11
C THR A 445 -1.61 3.29 -8.72
N SER A 446 -1.47 2.16 -8.01
CA SER A 446 -0.79 2.10 -6.71
C SER A 446 0.65 2.58 -6.85
N GLY A 447 1.04 3.58 -6.04
CA GLY A 447 2.33 4.23 -6.17
C GLY A 447 2.40 5.28 -7.29
N TRP A 448 1.28 5.68 -7.89
CA TRP A 448 1.18 6.85 -8.76
C TRP A 448 0.58 8.01 -7.97
N TRP A 449 1.24 9.18 -7.98
CA TRP A 449 0.81 10.30 -7.15
C TRP A 449 -0.57 10.86 -7.57
N ASN A 450 -0.77 11.06 -8.88
CA ASN A 450 -2.01 11.62 -9.41
C ASN A 450 -2.21 11.16 -10.87
N THR A 451 -3.32 10.47 -11.13
CA THR A 451 -3.61 9.82 -12.43
C THR A 451 -3.98 10.77 -13.56
N SER A 452 -4.20 12.05 -13.27
CA SER A 452 -4.30 13.10 -14.28
C SER A 452 -2.96 13.39 -14.95
N TYR A 453 -1.84 13.07 -14.31
CA TYR A 453 -0.48 13.19 -14.86
C TYR A 453 -0.07 11.85 -15.46
N LYS A 454 -0.05 11.79 -16.78
CA LYS A 454 0.09 10.54 -17.55
C LYS A 454 1.52 10.02 -17.65
N TYR A 455 2.51 10.80 -17.25
CA TYR A 455 3.93 10.43 -17.34
C TYR A 455 4.68 10.85 -16.09
N ARG A 456 5.73 10.10 -15.75
CA ARG A 456 6.74 10.54 -14.77
C ARG A 456 8.14 10.15 -15.20
N GLN A 457 9.13 10.88 -14.70
CA GLN A 457 10.55 10.52 -14.79
C GLN A 457 11.15 10.47 -13.39
N PRO A 458 11.75 9.34 -12.97
CA PRO A 458 12.55 9.30 -11.76
C PRO A 458 13.74 10.26 -11.86
N LEU A 459 13.93 11.05 -10.82
CA LEU A 459 14.99 12.05 -10.69
C LEU A 459 15.96 11.60 -9.59
N THR A 460 17.22 11.37 -9.97
CA THR A 460 18.29 11.08 -9.02
C THR A 460 19.14 12.32 -8.78
N VAL A 461 19.29 12.69 -7.51
CA VAL A 461 20.25 13.71 -7.07
C VAL A 461 21.49 13.00 -6.55
N THR A 462 22.64 13.32 -7.10
CA THR A 462 23.93 12.70 -6.73
C THR A 462 24.83 13.72 -6.07
N ALA A 463 25.24 13.44 -4.84
CA ALA A 463 26.22 14.25 -4.14
C ALA A 463 27.63 13.99 -4.69
N GLY A 464 28.43 15.07 -4.76
CA GLY A 464 29.86 14.99 -5.09
C GLY A 464 30.70 14.35 -3.98
N SER A 465 31.99 14.67 -3.90
CA SER A 465 32.86 14.24 -2.79
C SER A 465 32.50 14.86 -1.43
N THR A 466 31.53 15.79 -1.40
CA THR A 466 31.07 16.50 -0.22
C THR A 466 29.58 16.20 -0.01
N ALA A 467 29.16 16.03 1.24
CA ALA A 467 27.76 15.78 1.57
C ALA A 467 26.87 16.99 1.26
N VAL A 468 25.65 16.74 0.84
CA VAL A 468 24.63 17.76 0.55
C VAL A 468 23.65 17.80 1.73
N PRO A 469 23.45 18.95 2.39
CA PRO A 469 22.47 19.06 3.47
C PRO A 469 21.04 19.03 2.93
N SER A 470 20.07 18.66 3.78
CA SER A 470 18.64 18.93 3.48
C SER A 470 18.41 20.44 3.37
N GLY A 471 17.46 20.86 2.54
CA GLY A 471 17.21 22.28 2.30
C GLY A 471 18.15 22.90 1.25
N TYR A 472 19.02 22.12 0.63
CA TYR A 472 19.91 22.58 -0.45
C TYR A 472 19.11 22.83 -1.75
N SER A 473 19.29 24.01 -2.36
CA SER A 473 18.67 24.38 -3.64
C SER A 473 19.53 23.90 -4.82
N LEU A 474 18.96 23.17 -5.77
CA LEU A 474 19.66 22.72 -6.98
C LEU A 474 18.79 22.85 -8.22
N THR A 475 19.44 22.88 -9.39
CA THR A 475 18.77 22.92 -10.69
C THR A 475 18.55 21.52 -11.24
N VAL A 476 17.42 21.32 -11.89
CA VAL A 476 17.11 20.14 -12.71
C VAL A 476 16.87 20.60 -14.13
N THR A 477 17.58 20.00 -15.09
CA THR A 477 17.40 20.27 -16.51
C THR A 477 16.46 19.24 -17.13
N VAL A 478 15.46 19.73 -17.86
CA VAL A 478 14.44 18.96 -18.56
C VAL A 478 14.46 19.36 -20.02
N ASP A 479 14.45 18.38 -20.92
CA ASP A 479 14.22 18.63 -22.36
C ASP A 479 12.72 18.86 -22.59
N HIS A 480 12.25 20.02 -22.12
CA HIS A 480 10.83 20.37 -22.20
C HIS A 480 10.39 20.63 -23.64
N ALA A 481 11.30 21.06 -24.52
CA ALA A 481 11.04 21.16 -25.95
C ALA A 481 10.59 19.81 -26.53
N ALA A 482 11.26 18.71 -26.17
CA ALA A 482 10.89 17.38 -26.62
C ALA A 482 9.52 16.95 -26.08
N LEU A 483 9.21 17.22 -24.81
CA LEU A 483 7.91 16.89 -24.21
C LEU A 483 6.75 17.66 -24.87
N VAL A 484 6.94 18.95 -25.12
CA VAL A 484 5.94 19.77 -25.83
C VAL A 484 5.79 19.33 -27.28
N ALA A 485 6.89 19.00 -27.97
CA ALA A 485 6.84 18.51 -29.34
C ALA A 485 6.15 17.14 -29.46
N ALA A 486 6.27 16.29 -28.44
CA ALA A 486 5.55 15.02 -28.32
C ALA A 486 4.07 15.21 -27.92
N GLY A 487 3.66 16.41 -27.51
CA GLY A 487 2.32 16.69 -27.01
C GLY A 487 2.04 16.11 -25.62
N THR A 488 3.09 15.72 -24.88
CA THR A 488 2.99 15.11 -23.55
C THR A 488 3.13 16.13 -22.41
N SER A 489 3.42 17.40 -22.69
CA SER A 489 3.46 18.47 -21.68
C SER A 489 2.95 19.80 -22.24
N GLN A 490 2.44 20.67 -21.37
CA GLN A 490 1.94 22.00 -21.74
C GLN A 490 3.09 22.95 -22.07
N ALA A 491 2.88 23.86 -23.02
CA ALA A 491 3.95 24.77 -23.48
C ALA A 491 4.41 25.80 -22.43
N ASP A 492 3.56 26.11 -21.45
CA ASP A 492 3.86 26.96 -20.29
C ASP A 492 4.50 26.19 -19.13
N GLY A 493 4.62 24.87 -19.26
CA GLY A 493 5.13 23.97 -18.23
C GLY A 493 4.22 23.85 -17.01
N ASP A 494 2.98 24.34 -17.04
CA ASP A 494 2.07 24.31 -15.88
C ASP A 494 1.64 22.90 -15.49
N ASP A 495 1.99 21.86 -16.25
CA ASP A 495 1.78 20.46 -15.89
C ASP A 495 3.03 19.75 -15.36
N LEU A 496 4.20 20.38 -15.37
CA LEU A 496 5.38 19.77 -14.77
C LEU A 496 5.26 19.84 -13.23
N ARG A 497 5.48 18.73 -12.54
CA ARG A 497 5.38 18.63 -11.07
C ARG A 497 6.60 17.91 -10.51
N VAL A 498 7.12 18.38 -9.38
CA VAL A 498 8.26 17.75 -8.71
C VAL A 498 7.77 17.15 -7.39
N LEU A 499 7.96 15.84 -7.25
CA LEU A 499 7.46 15.06 -6.13
C LEU A 499 8.63 14.40 -5.40
N TYR A 500 8.51 14.26 -4.08
CA TYR A 500 9.42 13.49 -3.24
C TYR A 500 8.67 12.36 -2.53
N TRP A 501 9.28 11.17 -2.47
CA TRP A 501 8.73 10.01 -1.77
C TRP A 501 9.46 9.76 -0.45
N ASN A 502 8.74 9.82 0.66
CA ASN A 502 9.28 9.53 2.01
C ASN A 502 8.44 8.49 2.78
N GLY A 503 7.71 7.63 2.06
CA GLY A 503 6.62 6.81 2.58
C GLY A 503 5.23 7.41 2.29
N SER A 504 5.19 8.69 1.91
CA SER A 504 4.06 9.36 1.25
C SER A 504 4.60 10.31 0.17
N TRP A 505 3.73 10.71 -0.76
CA TRP A 505 4.05 11.71 -1.77
C TRP A 505 4.01 13.13 -1.19
N VAL A 506 5.05 13.92 -1.47
CA VAL A 506 5.14 15.34 -1.13
C VAL A 506 5.43 16.12 -2.41
N GLU A 507 4.52 17.03 -2.78
CA GLU A 507 4.73 17.97 -3.89
C GLU A 507 5.62 19.12 -3.44
N LEU A 508 6.70 19.37 -4.19
CA LEU A 508 7.68 20.39 -3.89
C LEU A 508 7.40 21.66 -4.68
N ASP A 509 7.72 22.80 -4.09
CA ASP A 509 7.83 24.05 -4.84
C ASP A 509 8.93 23.93 -5.90
N ARG A 510 8.61 24.40 -7.11
CA ARG A 510 9.59 24.56 -8.18
C ARG A 510 9.52 25.94 -8.80
N ALA A 511 10.67 26.48 -9.20
CA ALA A 511 10.72 27.75 -9.92
C ALA A 511 11.49 27.57 -11.22
N LEU A 512 11.03 28.19 -12.31
CA LEU A 512 11.83 28.30 -13.52
C LEU A 512 13.10 29.11 -13.19
N ASP A 513 14.27 28.66 -13.65
CA ASP A 513 15.48 29.49 -13.55
C ASP A 513 15.33 30.70 -14.46
N ASP A 514 15.73 31.87 -13.97
CA ASP A 514 15.50 33.15 -14.65
C ASP A 514 16.23 33.25 -16.02
N GLY A 515 17.31 32.47 -16.21
CA GLY A 515 18.01 32.32 -17.48
C GLY A 515 17.44 31.22 -18.40
N SER A 516 16.28 30.67 -18.05
CA SER A 516 15.65 29.56 -18.75
C SER A 516 14.27 29.94 -19.30
N SER A 517 13.74 29.09 -20.15
CA SER A 517 12.42 29.26 -20.75
C SER A 517 11.70 27.94 -20.87
N TRP A 518 10.37 27.97 -20.77
CA TRP A 518 9.55 26.83 -21.13
C TRP A 518 9.63 26.56 -22.63
N GLY A 519 9.58 25.27 -22.98
CA GLY A 519 9.70 24.81 -24.37
C GLY A 519 11.14 24.81 -24.91
N SER A 520 12.14 24.85 -24.02
CA SER A 520 13.56 24.71 -24.37
C SER A 520 14.06 23.28 -24.14
N ALA A 521 15.06 22.86 -24.92
CA ALA A 521 15.73 21.57 -24.70
C ALA A 521 16.61 21.54 -23.43
N SER A 522 16.81 22.71 -22.83
CA SER A 522 17.57 22.89 -21.60
C SER A 522 16.77 23.71 -20.58
N THR A 523 15.44 23.49 -20.52
CA THR A 523 14.60 24.12 -19.49
C THR A 523 15.13 23.71 -18.12
N SER A 524 15.44 24.69 -17.28
CA SER A 524 16.06 24.49 -15.99
C SER A 524 15.13 24.99 -14.90
N ILE A 525 14.85 24.14 -13.92
CA ILE A 525 14.00 24.46 -12.77
C ILE A 525 14.79 24.30 -11.47
N TRP A 526 14.49 25.14 -10.50
CA TRP A 526 14.99 25.05 -9.14
C TRP A 526 14.07 24.22 -8.26
N ILE A 527 14.68 23.37 -7.43
CA ILE A 527 14.00 22.59 -6.39
C ILE A 527 14.84 22.59 -5.11
N GLN A 528 14.23 22.19 -3.99
CA GLN A 528 14.92 22.02 -2.72
C GLN A 528 14.98 20.54 -2.29
N THR A 529 16.17 20.10 -1.88
CA THR A 529 16.36 18.75 -1.32
C THR A 529 15.60 18.57 -0.01
N GLN A 530 14.96 17.42 0.16
CA GLN A 530 14.14 17.07 1.32
C GLN A 530 14.92 16.32 2.41
N ALA A 531 16.01 15.64 2.04
CA ALA A 531 16.87 14.89 2.95
C ALA A 531 18.35 15.21 2.68
N ALA A 532 19.19 15.01 3.70
CA ALA A 532 20.64 15.12 3.55
C ALA A 532 21.18 13.91 2.76
N ILE A 533 22.08 14.18 1.81
CA ILE A 533 22.73 13.18 0.97
C ILE A 533 24.19 13.07 1.40
N ALA A 534 24.61 11.88 1.81
CA ALA A 534 26.00 11.64 2.20
C ALA A 534 26.96 11.90 1.03
N ALA A 535 28.22 12.20 1.33
CA ALA A 535 29.27 12.36 0.32
C ALA A 535 29.34 11.13 -0.60
N SER A 536 29.36 11.36 -1.91
CA SER A 536 29.32 10.33 -2.98
C SER A 536 28.07 9.44 -2.96
N GLY A 537 27.04 9.84 -2.21
CA GLY A 537 25.75 9.19 -2.16
C GLY A 537 24.76 9.76 -3.18
N THR A 538 23.60 9.12 -3.25
CA THR A 538 22.50 9.51 -4.15
C THR A 538 21.18 9.50 -3.39
N ASP A 539 20.25 10.37 -3.79
CA ASP A 539 18.84 10.30 -3.42
C ASP A 539 18.01 10.17 -4.69
N ALA A 540 17.34 9.03 -4.84
CA ALA A 540 16.53 8.67 -6.01
C ALA A 540 15.02 8.72 -5.71
N ASN A 541 14.63 9.38 -4.62
CA ASN A 541 13.23 9.47 -4.22
C ASN A 541 12.48 10.66 -4.86
N TYR A 542 13.09 11.38 -5.80
CA TYR A 542 12.44 12.48 -6.52
C TYR A 542 11.85 12.00 -7.84
N TYR A 543 10.76 12.63 -8.26
CA TYR A 543 10.08 12.32 -9.51
C TYR A 543 9.59 13.61 -10.16
N ILE A 544 9.72 13.70 -11.49
CA ILE A 544 9.04 14.71 -12.29
C ILE A 544 7.79 14.09 -12.90
N TYR A 545 6.60 14.60 -12.58
CA TYR A 545 5.33 14.20 -13.21
C TYR A 545 4.89 15.25 -14.24
N TYR A 546 4.25 14.82 -15.33
CA TYR A 546 3.69 15.67 -16.40
C TYR A 546 2.61 14.91 -17.19
N GLY A 547 2.03 15.51 -18.23
CA GLY A 547 0.98 14.90 -19.04
C GLY A 547 -0.45 15.25 -18.63
N ASN A 548 -0.63 16.31 -17.82
CA ASN A 548 -1.95 16.80 -17.45
C ASN A 548 -2.27 18.09 -18.21
N SER A 549 -3.01 18.00 -19.31
CA SER A 549 -3.38 19.16 -20.14
C SER A 549 -4.31 20.17 -19.46
N GLY A 550 -4.90 19.82 -18.31
CA GLY A 550 -5.76 20.70 -17.52
C GLY A 550 -5.09 21.22 -16.25
N ALA A 551 -3.78 20.95 -16.07
CA ALA A 551 -3.05 21.44 -14.91
C ALA A 551 -2.98 22.97 -14.91
N THR A 552 -3.16 23.55 -13.73
CA THR A 552 -2.93 24.97 -13.45
C THR A 552 -1.52 25.16 -12.88
N SER A 553 -1.16 26.39 -12.53
CA SER A 553 0.16 26.72 -12.00
C SER A 553 0.58 25.83 -10.81
N PRO A 554 1.83 25.32 -10.80
CA PRO A 554 2.39 24.51 -9.71
C PRO A 554 2.64 25.34 -8.44
N PRO A 555 2.89 24.69 -7.30
CA PRO A 555 3.60 25.32 -6.19
C PRO A 555 4.95 25.88 -6.67
N ALA A 556 5.16 27.17 -6.47
CA ALA A 556 6.32 27.91 -6.97
C ALA A 556 6.84 28.97 -5.98
N ASN A 557 6.62 28.77 -4.69
CA ASN A 557 7.11 29.69 -3.66
C ASN A 557 8.64 29.62 -3.57
N LYS A 558 9.33 30.59 -4.17
CA LYS A 558 10.80 30.70 -4.18
C LYS A 558 11.41 30.77 -2.75
N SER A 559 10.67 31.21 -1.73
CA SER A 559 11.13 31.18 -0.33
C SER A 559 11.20 29.76 0.27
N ASN A 560 10.51 28.78 -0.32
CA ASN A 560 10.66 27.36 0.03
C ASN A 560 11.80 26.69 -0.75
N ILE A 561 12.41 27.39 -1.72
CA ILE A 561 13.49 26.87 -2.55
C ILE A 561 14.83 27.43 -2.12
N PHE A 562 14.91 28.74 -1.89
CA PHE A 562 16.12 29.48 -1.55
C PHE A 562 16.12 29.91 -0.07
N LEU A 563 17.31 30.12 0.51
CA LEU A 563 17.43 30.72 1.84
C LEU A 563 16.92 32.16 1.88
N PHE A 564 17.04 32.85 0.74
CA PHE A 564 16.49 34.18 0.51
C PHE A 564 16.25 34.36 -0.98
N TRP A 565 15.16 35.05 -1.32
CA TRP A 565 14.81 35.46 -2.67
C TRP A 565 14.11 36.81 -2.63
N ASP A 566 14.41 37.66 -3.60
CA ASP A 566 13.63 38.86 -3.89
C ASP A 566 13.77 39.24 -5.38
N ASP A 567 12.65 39.32 -6.08
CA ASP A 567 12.50 39.87 -7.44
C ASP A 567 11.91 41.29 -7.43
N PHE A 568 11.60 41.83 -6.24
CA PHE A 568 11.05 43.17 -6.06
C PHE A 568 9.67 43.44 -6.71
N GLU A 569 9.01 42.42 -7.25
CA GLU A 569 7.72 42.57 -7.96
C GLU A 569 6.51 42.78 -7.05
N SER A 570 6.66 42.46 -5.76
CA SER A 570 5.57 42.52 -4.79
C SER A 570 5.52 43.80 -3.95
N GLU A 571 6.45 44.73 -4.19
CA GLU A 571 6.68 45.90 -3.34
C GLU A 571 6.01 47.18 -3.89
N THR A 572 5.94 48.24 -3.07
CA THR A 572 5.38 49.52 -3.55
C THR A 572 6.46 50.35 -4.24
N ILE A 573 6.20 50.77 -5.48
CA ILE A 573 7.09 51.69 -6.21
C ILE A 573 7.37 52.94 -5.36
N GLY A 574 8.65 53.29 -5.23
CA GLY A 574 9.11 54.43 -4.45
C GLY A 574 9.40 54.12 -2.97
N THR A 575 9.21 52.87 -2.52
CA THR A 575 9.57 52.46 -1.16
C THR A 575 10.77 51.52 -1.14
N VAL A 576 11.45 51.47 0.00
CA VAL A 576 12.39 50.39 0.31
C VAL A 576 11.57 49.11 0.52
N PRO A 577 11.92 48.00 -0.14
CA PRO A 577 11.31 46.71 0.11
C PRO A 577 11.24 46.35 1.59
N SER A 578 10.13 45.77 2.03
CA SER A 578 9.86 45.47 3.44
C SER A 578 10.81 44.41 4.05
N SER A 579 11.33 43.51 3.21
CA SER A 579 12.33 42.48 3.52
C SER A 579 13.76 43.05 3.69
N TRP A 580 13.97 44.34 3.36
CA TRP A 580 15.26 45.00 3.36
C TRP A 580 15.31 46.16 4.37
N THR A 581 16.46 46.28 5.02
CA THR A 581 16.78 47.39 5.92
C THR A 581 17.87 48.26 5.29
N GLU A 582 17.57 49.55 5.12
CA GLU A 582 18.60 50.54 4.80
C GLU A 582 19.51 50.78 6.00
N LYS A 583 20.82 50.80 5.78
CA LYS A 583 21.75 51.24 6.83
C LYS A 583 21.62 52.73 7.14
N ASP A 584 21.44 53.55 6.12
CA ASP A 584 21.32 55.00 6.24
C ASP A 584 20.16 55.48 5.36
N PRO A 585 19.06 55.98 5.96
CA PRO A 585 17.86 56.43 5.25
C PRO A 585 18.02 57.75 4.48
N SER A 586 19.19 58.38 4.53
CA SER A 586 19.47 59.61 3.77
C SER A 586 19.80 59.36 2.30
N PHE A 587 19.77 58.10 1.86
CA PHE A 587 20.09 57.65 0.52
C PHE A 587 18.83 57.14 -0.22
N ASP A 588 18.85 57.17 -1.55
CA ASP A 588 17.68 56.86 -2.39
C ASP A 588 17.72 55.38 -2.82
N TRP A 589 17.34 54.47 -1.91
CA TRP A 589 16.92 53.11 -2.31
C TRP A 589 15.40 53.07 -2.47
N SER A 590 14.94 52.58 -3.61
CA SER A 590 13.52 52.42 -3.85
C SER A 590 13.23 51.41 -4.96
N VAL A 591 12.10 50.72 -4.84
CA VAL A 591 11.55 49.96 -5.96
C VAL A 591 11.16 50.92 -7.09
N GLN A 592 11.56 50.61 -8.30
CA GLN A 592 11.23 51.36 -9.52
C GLN A 592 10.82 50.41 -10.63
N VAL A 593 10.24 50.96 -11.69
CA VAL A 593 10.04 50.20 -12.93
C VAL A 593 11.40 49.99 -13.62
N ASP A 594 11.64 48.78 -14.12
CA ASP A 594 12.80 48.38 -14.90
C ASP A 594 12.93 49.32 -16.11
N PRO A 595 14.07 50.03 -16.26
CA PRO A 595 14.27 50.96 -17.37
C PRO A 595 14.40 50.29 -18.74
N THR A 596 14.58 48.96 -18.80
CA THR A 596 14.82 48.20 -20.04
C THR A 596 13.56 47.64 -20.67
N ASP A 597 12.57 47.24 -19.87
CA ASP A 597 11.30 46.71 -20.37
C ASP A 597 10.08 47.61 -20.06
N GLY A 598 10.20 48.53 -19.10
CA GLY A 598 9.14 49.46 -18.72
C GLY A 598 7.94 48.81 -18.02
N ALA A 599 8.08 47.58 -17.52
CA ALA A 599 7.01 46.80 -16.91
C ALA A 599 7.40 46.19 -15.56
N ASN A 600 8.54 45.50 -15.49
CA ASN A 600 8.99 44.80 -14.29
C ASN A 600 9.46 45.78 -13.21
N GLN A 601 9.51 45.35 -11.96
CA GLN A 601 9.97 46.15 -10.83
C GLN A 601 11.38 45.72 -10.40
N VAL A 602 12.23 46.70 -10.15
CA VAL A 602 13.62 46.51 -9.77
C VAL A 602 13.97 47.39 -8.59
N LEU A 603 14.91 46.95 -7.77
CA LEU A 603 15.45 47.80 -6.71
C LEU A 603 16.46 48.77 -7.30
N ARG A 604 16.21 50.08 -7.16
CA ARG A 604 17.12 51.13 -7.60
C ARG A 604 17.92 51.71 -6.45
N ALA A 605 19.19 52.03 -6.70
CA ALA A 605 20.04 52.84 -5.83
C ALA A 605 20.54 54.11 -6.57
N ARG A 606 20.36 55.29 -5.97
CA ARG A 606 20.91 56.58 -6.49
C ARG A 606 21.53 57.41 -5.36
N ASN A 607 22.53 58.24 -5.72
CA ASN A 607 23.22 59.16 -4.81
C ASN A 607 23.87 58.46 -3.61
N VAL A 608 24.22 57.19 -3.77
CA VAL A 608 24.77 56.32 -2.74
C VAL A 608 26.29 56.43 -2.70
N SER A 609 26.80 56.89 -1.55
CA SER A 609 28.22 56.89 -1.25
C SER A 609 28.44 55.93 -0.09
N ASP A 610 29.07 54.80 -0.38
CA ASP A 610 29.38 53.73 0.58
C ASP A 610 28.20 53.24 1.44
N ASN A 611 27.02 53.09 0.83
CA ASN A 611 25.82 52.63 1.51
C ASN A 611 25.35 51.23 1.06
N TYR A 612 24.54 50.56 1.89
CA TYR A 612 23.98 49.25 1.58
C TYR A 612 22.56 49.10 2.14
N VAL A 613 21.79 48.26 1.46
CA VAL A 613 20.60 47.62 2.02
C VAL A 613 20.95 46.19 2.41
N TYR A 614 20.32 45.69 3.47
CA TYR A 614 20.57 44.34 3.93
C TYR A 614 19.33 43.69 4.50
N THR A 615 19.32 42.37 4.48
CA THR A 615 18.39 41.55 5.24
C THR A 615 19.15 40.77 6.32
N THR A 616 18.50 40.51 7.45
CA THR A 616 19.03 39.68 8.53
C THR A 616 18.48 38.27 8.38
N ASN A 617 19.30 37.37 7.83
CA ASN A 617 18.99 35.94 7.77
C ASN A 617 20.04 35.17 8.58
N ASN A 618 19.59 34.19 9.34
CA ASN A 618 20.48 33.29 10.07
C ASN A 618 20.90 32.16 9.13
N LEU A 619 22.04 32.33 8.42
CA LEU A 619 22.49 31.36 7.41
C LEU A 619 23.27 30.19 8.03
N GLY A 620 23.69 30.33 9.29
CA GLY A 620 24.35 29.27 10.04
C GLY A 620 25.80 29.05 9.60
N ALA A 621 26.41 27.95 10.04
CA ALA A 621 27.82 27.64 9.74
C ALA A 621 28.05 27.03 8.34
N TYR A 622 27.14 27.25 7.39
CA TYR A 622 27.19 26.64 6.08
C TYR A 622 27.79 27.58 5.03
N ASP A 623 28.46 27.00 4.03
CA ASP A 623 28.88 27.73 2.85
C ASP A 623 27.65 28.23 2.08
N THR A 624 27.73 29.44 1.53
CA THR A 624 26.59 30.10 0.85
C THR A 624 26.98 30.72 -0.48
N GLU A 625 26.00 30.86 -1.37
CA GLU A 625 26.10 31.53 -2.66
C GLU A 625 25.00 32.60 -2.76
N LEU A 626 25.39 33.84 -3.05
CA LEU A 626 24.51 34.96 -3.40
C LEU A 626 24.64 35.23 -4.89
N GLN A 627 23.52 35.44 -5.56
CA GLN A 627 23.45 35.90 -6.94
C GLN A 627 22.47 37.07 -7.04
N ALA A 628 22.79 38.06 -7.88
CA ALA A 628 21.87 39.13 -8.27
C ALA A 628 22.08 39.53 -9.73
N ARG A 629 21.00 39.95 -10.40
CA ARG A 629 21.03 40.69 -11.66
C ARG A 629 21.25 42.16 -11.38
N ILE A 630 22.10 42.81 -12.17
CA ILE A 630 22.45 44.22 -11.98
C ILE A 630 22.53 44.95 -13.32
N LEU A 631 22.03 46.17 -13.35
CA LEU A 631 22.15 47.10 -14.46
C LEU A 631 22.72 48.44 -13.97
N GLY A 632 23.69 48.99 -14.72
CA GLY A 632 24.29 50.29 -14.41
C GLY A 632 24.79 51.00 -15.67
N GLN A 633 24.82 52.35 -15.64
CA GLN A 633 25.09 53.17 -16.84
C GLN A 633 26.57 53.53 -17.06
N SER A 634 27.43 53.60 -16.03
CA SER A 634 28.88 53.86 -16.21
C SER A 634 29.72 53.71 -14.93
N VAL A 635 29.22 53.04 -13.87
CA VAL A 635 29.77 53.17 -12.50
C VAL A 635 29.73 51.86 -11.72
N ASP A 636 30.74 51.70 -10.84
CA ASP A 636 31.17 50.60 -9.94
C ASP A 636 30.06 49.85 -9.12
N PRO A 637 29.25 48.93 -9.68
CA PRO A 637 28.24 48.20 -8.92
C PRO A 637 28.87 46.98 -8.22
N SER A 638 28.47 46.70 -6.98
CA SER A 638 29.08 45.63 -6.19
C SER A 638 28.07 44.86 -5.35
N VAL A 639 27.85 43.58 -5.60
CA VAL A 639 27.13 42.74 -4.64
C VAL A 639 28.08 42.36 -3.50
N ALA A 640 27.59 42.41 -2.25
CA ALA A 640 28.42 42.18 -1.07
C ALA A 640 27.82 41.13 -0.13
N LEU A 641 28.51 40.01 0.04
CA LEU A 641 28.24 39.08 1.13
C LEU A 641 28.89 39.62 2.42
N ALA A 642 28.08 40.06 3.37
CA ALA A 642 28.58 40.54 4.66
C ALA A 642 28.52 39.43 5.73
N HIS A 643 29.62 38.71 5.88
CA HIS A 643 29.80 37.80 7.01
C HIS A 643 30.16 38.59 8.28
N ARG A 644 29.19 38.71 9.21
CA ARG A 644 29.32 39.12 10.62
C ARG A 644 29.30 40.61 10.96
N TYR A 645 28.46 40.95 11.95
CA TYR A 645 28.37 42.25 12.61
C TYR A 645 28.69 42.12 14.11
N ASN A 646 29.68 42.86 14.63
CA ASN A 646 29.89 43.04 16.06
C ASN A 646 29.91 44.52 16.42
N GLY A 647 28.75 45.18 16.42
CA GLY A 647 28.49 46.46 17.10
C GLY A 647 29.31 47.70 16.69
N ALA A 648 30.38 47.55 15.92
CA ALA A 648 31.30 48.60 15.47
C ALA A 648 31.81 48.22 14.07
N GLU A 649 31.13 48.75 13.05
CA GLU A 649 31.40 48.64 11.61
C GLU A 649 31.54 47.22 10.98
N PRO A 650 30.86 46.94 9.86
CA PRO A 650 30.88 45.61 9.24
C PRO A 650 32.27 45.27 8.65
N GLN A 651 32.86 44.15 9.08
CA GLN A 651 33.91 43.44 8.33
C GLN A 651 33.22 42.78 7.13
N SER A 652 32.94 43.59 6.11
CA SER A 652 32.27 43.14 4.89
C SER A 652 33.34 42.79 3.88
N TYR A 653 33.19 41.63 3.25
CA TYR A 653 33.91 41.34 2.04
C TYR A 653 33.07 41.82 0.87
N ARG A 654 33.66 42.64 0.01
CA ARG A 654 32.95 43.32 -1.05
C ARG A 654 33.68 43.11 -2.35
N ALA A 655 32.96 42.74 -3.37
CA ALA A 655 33.48 42.59 -4.72
C ALA A 655 33.15 43.85 -5.51
N ARG A 656 34.14 44.74 -5.66
CA ARG A 656 33.99 46.02 -6.35
C ARG A 656 34.55 45.97 -7.76
N GLN A 657 33.75 46.37 -8.74
CA GLN A 657 34.23 46.72 -10.08
C GLN A 657 34.70 48.18 -10.07
N ARG A 658 35.89 48.50 -10.60
CA ARG A 658 36.33 49.88 -10.88
C ARG A 658 36.36 50.14 -12.37
N THR A 659 35.91 51.30 -12.81
CA THR A 659 35.91 51.68 -14.23
C THR A 659 37.28 52.08 -14.77
N ALA A 660 38.22 52.53 -13.94
CA ALA A 660 39.59 52.83 -14.38
C ALA A 660 40.63 52.80 -13.22
N PRO A 661 41.69 51.95 -13.32
CA PRO A 661 41.82 50.87 -14.29
C PRO A 661 40.68 49.86 -14.09
N SER A 662 40.31 49.10 -15.12
CA SER A 662 39.28 48.05 -15.01
C SER A 662 39.76 46.96 -14.07
N GLU A 663 39.57 47.18 -12.77
CA GLU A 663 40.09 46.38 -11.66
C GLU A 663 38.93 45.83 -10.85
N PHE A 664 39.07 44.58 -10.43
CA PHE A 664 38.16 43.90 -9.53
C PHE A 664 38.79 43.87 -8.14
N HIS A 665 38.14 44.42 -7.12
CA HIS A 665 38.68 44.51 -5.76
C HIS A 665 37.83 43.70 -4.78
N ILE A 666 38.44 42.79 -4.01
CA ILE A 666 37.80 42.16 -2.84
C ILE A 666 38.20 42.92 -1.56
N TRP A 667 37.39 43.89 -1.11
CA TRP A 667 37.77 44.78 -0.01
C TRP A 667 37.51 44.22 1.38
N LYS A 668 38.44 44.49 2.33
CA LYS A 668 38.24 44.42 3.78
C LYS A 668 38.43 45.83 4.36
N ARG A 669 37.41 46.39 5.01
CA ARG A 669 37.47 47.81 5.48
C ARG A 669 38.55 48.09 6.54
N SER A 670 39.08 47.05 7.21
CA SER A 670 40.18 47.18 8.18
C SER A 670 41.58 46.85 7.62
N GLY A 671 41.73 46.67 6.31
CA GLY A 671 43.01 46.51 5.61
C GLY A 671 42.83 46.07 4.15
N ASN A 672 43.50 46.72 3.20
CA ASN A 672 43.35 46.42 1.78
C ASN A 672 43.96 45.05 1.43
N CYS A 673 43.12 44.07 1.13
CA CYS A 673 43.49 42.93 0.30
C CYS A 673 43.00 43.30 -1.11
N SER A 674 43.91 43.54 -2.07
CA SER A 674 43.53 43.80 -3.48
C SER A 674 43.97 42.62 -4.31
N LEU A 675 43.07 42.09 -5.13
CA LEU A 675 43.33 40.97 -6.04
C LEU A 675 43.02 41.48 -7.45
N ASP A 676 44.02 42.03 -8.12
CA ASP A 676 43.88 42.57 -9.47
C ASP A 676 43.73 41.43 -10.49
N SER A 677 42.52 41.21 -11.00
CA SER A 677 42.32 40.51 -12.26
C SER A 677 42.33 41.52 -13.41
N SER A 678 43.31 41.43 -14.30
CA SER A 678 43.40 42.29 -15.47
C SER A 678 42.33 41.94 -16.52
N ALA A 679 41.54 42.96 -16.88
CA ALA A 679 40.71 43.06 -18.08
C ALA A 679 39.39 42.24 -18.12
N PHE A 680 38.34 42.78 -17.50
CA PHE A 680 36.97 42.59 -17.97
C PHE A 680 36.30 43.97 -18.11
N THR A 681 35.82 44.32 -19.29
CA THR A 681 35.12 45.58 -19.58
C THR A 681 33.69 45.23 -19.97
N PHE A 682 32.72 45.64 -19.15
CA PHE A 682 31.30 45.43 -19.45
C PHE A 682 30.78 46.50 -20.41
N PRO A 683 29.80 46.17 -21.27
CA PRO A 683 29.03 47.18 -21.99
C PRO A 683 28.20 47.99 -20.99
N ALA A 684 28.15 49.31 -21.18
CA ALA A 684 27.18 50.14 -20.48
C ALA A 684 25.75 49.69 -20.84
N ASP A 685 24.80 49.90 -19.93
CA ASP A 685 23.37 49.65 -20.15
C ASP A 685 23.04 48.18 -20.49
N THR A 686 23.79 47.22 -19.93
CA THR A 686 23.53 45.78 -20.10
C THR A 686 23.38 45.10 -18.75
N TRP A 687 22.39 44.21 -18.64
CA TRP A 687 22.21 43.37 -17.46
C TRP A 687 23.37 42.39 -17.30
N VAL A 688 23.93 42.35 -16.08
CA VAL A 688 24.99 41.43 -15.69
C VAL A 688 24.55 40.58 -14.51
N ILE A 689 25.01 39.34 -14.47
CA ILE A 689 24.86 38.48 -13.30
C ILE A 689 26.11 38.61 -12.45
N GLN A 690 25.96 38.98 -11.19
CA GLN A 690 27.02 38.89 -10.18
C GLN A 690 26.72 37.72 -9.24
N ARG A 691 27.74 36.91 -8.96
CA ARG A 691 27.66 35.75 -8.06
C ARG A 691 28.84 35.77 -7.10
N ALA A 692 28.54 35.69 -5.81
CA ALA A 692 29.50 35.62 -4.73
C ALA A 692 29.28 34.32 -3.93
N ARG A 693 30.35 33.61 -3.59
CA ARG A 693 30.31 32.40 -2.76
C ARG A 693 31.21 32.59 -1.57
N ALA A 694 30.74 32.21 -0.40
CA ALA A 694 31.50 32.20 0.83
C ALA A 694 31.64 30.78 1.36
N THR A 695 32.88 30.36 1.63
CA THR A 695 33.24 29.06 2.20
C THR A 695 33.84 29.25 3.57
N ASP A 696 33.26 28.68 4.63
CA ASP A 696 33.78 28.72 6.00
C ASP A 696 34.67 27.49 6.26
N SER A 697 35.97 27.71 6.45
CA SER A 697 36.93 26.65 6.80
C SER A 697 37.03 26.39 8.31
N GLY A 698 36.21 27.06 9.13
CA GLY A 698 36.23 27.01 10.59
C GLY A 698 37.28 27.92 11.23
N SER A 699 38.35 28.28 10.50
CA SER A 699 39.36 29.26 10.91
C SER A 699 39.36 30.54 10.10
N ASP A 700 38.87 30.50 8.85
CA ASP A 700 38.84 31.59 7.87
C ASP A 700 37.69 31.44 6.87
N VAL A 701 37.20 32.54 6.31
CA VAL A 701 36.23 32.55 5.19
C VAL A 701 36.96 32.79 3.87
N ALA A 702 36.84 31.86 2.92
CA ALA A 702 37.26 32.03 1.54
C ALA A 702 36.09 32.57 0.71
N LEU A 703 36.37 33.44 -0.26
CA LEU A 703 35.35 34.00 -1.15
C LEU A 703 35.71 33.76 -2.60
N ASP A 704 34.75 33.25 -3.35
CA ASP A 704 34.81 33.14 -4.80
C ASP A 704 33.79 34.10 -5.41
N TYR A 705 34.16 34.79 -6.48
CA TYR A 705 33.32 35.83 -7.06
C TYR A 705 33.39 35.86 -8.58
N ARG A 706 32.23 35.98 -9.23
CA ARG A 706 32.11 35.93 -10.68
C ARG A 706 31.07 36.91 -11.17
N THR A 707 31.37 37.53 -12.30
CA THR A 707 30.43 38.39 -13.03
C THR A 707 30.47 38.02 -14.50
N TRP A 708 29.32 37.99 -15.16
CA TRP A 708 29.21 37.80 -16.60
C TRP A 708 28.01 38.58 -17.15
N GLU A 709 28.05 38.91 -18.45
CA GLU A 709 26.86 39.38 -19.14
C GLU A 709 25.82 38.27 -19.13
N GLU A 710 24.57 38.59 -18.81
CA GLU A 710 23.48 37.61 -18.71
C GLU A 710 23.39 36.66 -19.92
N SER A 711 23.72 37.15 -21.12
CA SER A 711 23.71 36.38 -22.37
C SER A 711 24.89 35.42 -22.58
N THR A 712 25.86 35.37 -21.67
CA THR A 712 27.14 34.63 -21.85
C THR A 712 27.34 33.51 -20.82
N PRO A 713 27.89 32.33 -21.19
CA PRO A 713 28.20 31.26 -20.23
C PRO A 713 29.39 31.62 -19.32
N ALA A 714 29.27 31.38 -18.02
CA ALA A 714 30.31 31.70 -17.06
C ALA A 714 31.41 30.61 -16.97
N THR A 715 32.71 30.98 -17.03
CA THR A 715 33.86 30.10 -16.65
C THR A 715 34.47 30.47 -15.29
N PHE A 716 34.82 29.48 -14.44
CA PHE A 716 35.28 29.70 -13.04
C PHE A 716 36.73 30.19 -13.02
N ALA A 717 36.98 31.29 -12.32
CA ALA A 717 38.32 31.69 -11.89
C ALA A 717 38.29 31.84 -10.35
N GLN A 718 38.90 30.90 -9.65
CA GLN A 718 39.01 30.92 -8.19
C GLN A 718 39.98 32.01 -7.75
N VAL A 719 39.51 32.92 -6.89
CA VAL A 719 40.38 33.90 -6.22
C VAL A 719 40.49 33.52 -4.74
N ASN A 720 41.45 32.66 -4.41
CA ASN A 720 41.70 32.32 -3.01
C ASN A 720 42.43 33.46 -2.32
N ALA A 721 42.02 33.83 -1.10
CA ALA A 721 42.83 34.67 -0.22
C ALA A 721 44.21 34.05 0.12
N THR A 722 44.43 32.77 -0.23
CA THR A 722 45.71 32.05 -0.05
C THR A 722 46.53 31.89 -1.33
N ASP A 723 46.00 32.13 -2.54
CA ASP A 723 46.78 32.03 -3.78
C ASP A 723 47.18 33.41 -4.31
N SER A 724 48.50 33.57 -4.46
CA SER A 724 49.21 34.67 -5.12
C SER A 724 49.29 36.01 -4.39
N GLY A 725 50.29 36.13 -3.50
CA GLY A 725 50.92 37.42 -3.20
C GLY A 725 50.14 38.42 -2.33
N ALA A 726 49.05 37.99 -1.70
CA ALA A 726 48.31 38.81 -0.74
C ALA A 726 49.20 39.21 0.46
N ALA A 727 49.15 40.49 0.85
CA ALA A 727 49.83 40.97 2.05
C ALA A 727 49.36 40.19 3.30
N PRO A 728 50.24 39.90 4.28
CA PRO A 728 49.87 39.14 5.48
C PRO A 728 48.74 39.86 6.25
N GLY A 729 47.56 39.24 6.38
CA GLY A 729 46.42 39.79 7.13
C GLY A 729 45.00 39.54 6.59
N CYS A 730 44.83 38.76 5.51
CA CYS A 730 43.52 38.47 4.90
C CYS A 730 42.74 37.31 5.56
N SER A 731 43.32 36.61 6.55
CA SER A 731 42.65 35.62 7.41
C SER A 731 42.15 36.25 8.73
N GLN A 732 40.96 35.85 9.23
CA GLN A 732 40.41 36.25 10.52
C GLN A 732 39.71 35.09 11.24
N PRO A 733 39.98 34.88 12.56
CA PRO A 733 39.33 33.84 13.34
C PRO A 733 37.83 34.10 13.54
N VAL A 734 37.08 33.03 13.38
CA VAL A 734 35.62 32.93 13.38
C VAL A 734 35.10 32.99 14.84
N ASN A 735 34.73 34.17 15.37
CA ASN A 735 34.07 34.25 16.70
C ASN A 735 32.75 35.06 16.69
N GLN A 736 31.63 34.34 16.90
CA GLN A 736 30.23 34.77 17.11
C GLN A 736 29.37 35.21 15.90
N ALA A 737 28.08 34.85 15.97
CA ALA A 737 27.12 34.71 14.86
C ALA A 737 26.07 35.82 14.79
N TYR A 738 26.00 36.51 13.65
CA TYR A 738 24.84 37.17 13.02
C TYR A 738 25.24 37.52 11.57
N GLU A 739 24.57 36.96 10.57
CA GLU A 739 24.87 37.15 9.15
C GLU A 739 23.92 38.17 8.51
N ARG A 740 24.46 39.01 7.62
CA ARG A 740 23.67 39.97 6.83
C ARG A 740 23.97 39.71 5.36
N ILE A 741 22.93 39.50 4.58
CA ILE A 741 23.03 39.53 3.12
C ILE A 741 22.72 40.96 2.71
N GLY A 742 23.54 41.55 1.85
CA GLY A 742 23.33 42.93 1.46
C GLY A 742 23.69 43.22 0.01
N ILE A 743 23.05 44.25 -0.52
CA ILE A 743 23.40 44.85 -1.79
C ILE A 743 24.14 46.13 -1.46
N TYR A 744 25.32 46.29 -2.06
CA TYR A 744 26.18 47.43 -1.82
C TYR A 744 26.27 48.30 -3.07
N ALA A 745 26.27 49.61 -2.86
CA ALA A 745 26.48 50.55 -3.93
C ALA A 745 27.46 51.63 -3.46
N SER A 746 28.56 51.80 -4.21
CA SER A 746 29.56 52.84 -3.96
C SER A 746 29.72 53.75 -5.16
N GLU A 747 29.71 55.06 -4.89
CA GLU A 747 30.19 56.10 -5.82
C GLU A 747 29.45 56.14 -7.17
N SER A 748 28.11 56.27 -7.15
CA SER A 748 27.36 56.61 -8.36
C SER A 748 26.61 57.95 -8.24
N ALA A 749 26.86 58.84 -9.20
CA ALA A 749 25.96 59.95 -9.53
C ALA A 749 24.78 59.48 -10.43
N GLU A 750 24.73 58.19 -10.73
CA GLU A 750 23.84 57.52 -11.68
C GLU A 750 23.02 56.42 -10.97
N ASP A 751 21.98 55.95 -11.65
CA ASP A 751 21.14 54.86 -11.15
C ASP A 751 21.80 53.49 -11.34
N LEU A 752 21.72 52.68 -10.29
CA LEU A 752 21.99 51.25 -10.33
C LEU A 752 20.68 50.51 -10.06
N PHE A 753 20.41 49.46 -10.82
CA PHE A 753 19.22 48.63 -10.67
C PHE A 753 19.62 47.21 -10.33
N PHE A 754 18.88 46.58 -9.43
CA PHE A 754 19.08 45.23 -8.95
C PHE A 754 17.79 44.43 -9.09
N ASP A 755 17.93 43.18 -9.49
CA ASP A 755 16.83 42.27 -9.74
C ASP A 755 17.26 40.82 -9.39
N ASP A 756 16.30 39.92 -9.26
CA ASP A 756 16.49 38.46 -9.08
C ASP A 756 17.57 38.09 -8.05
N VAL A 757 17.42 38.60 -6.82
CA VAL A 757 18.40 38.43 -5.75
C VAL A 757 18.13 37.13 -5.01
N ARG A 758 18.99 36.12 -5.15
CA ARG A 758 18.89 34.83 -4.44
C ARG A 758 20.08 34.52 -3.55
N VAL A 759 19.82 33.88 -2.41
CA VAL A 759 20.83 33.21 -1.59
C VAL A 759 20.47 31.75 -1.37
N ARG A 760 21.46 30.88 -1.53
CA ARG A 760 21.35 29.44 -1.26
C ARG A 760 22.59 28.90 -0.56
N LEU A 761 22.46 27.68 -0.04
CA LEU A 761 23.60 26.89 0.42
C LEU A 761 24.54 26.56 -0.75
N TYR A 762 25.82 26.39 -0.47
CA TYR A 762 26.83 26.03 -1.45
C TYR A 762 27.54 24.74 -1.05
N VAL A 763 27.70 23.82 -2.00
CA VAL A 763 28.48 22.59 -1.84
C VAL A 763 29.42 22.45 -3.04
N SER A 764 30.66 22.04 -2.79
CA SER A 764 31.67 21.79 -3.82
C SER A 764 32.20 20.35 -3.75
N PRO A 765 32.19 19.57 -4.84
CA PRO A 765 31.56 19.90 -6.12
C PRO A 765 30.03 19.94 -5.99
N GLU A 766 29.38 20.74 -6.85
CA GLU A 766 27.91 20.87 -6.91
C GLU A 766 27.27 19.49 -7.14
N PRO A 767 26.21 19.11 -6.40
CA PRO A 767 25.43 17.93 -6.78
C PRO A 767 24.93 17.97 -8.23
N THR A 768 24.83 16.78 -8.81
CA THR A 768 24.27 16.63 -10.15
C THR A 768 22.89 15.99 -10.07
N SER A 769 21.96 16.45 -10.91
CA SER A 769 20.65 15.85 -11.11
C SER A 769 20.62 15.07 -12.43
N GLY A 770 19.96 13.91 -12.43
CA GLY A 770 19.78 13.09 -13.63
C GLY A 770 18.38 12.50 -13.69
N LEU A 771 17.71 12.72 -14.82
CA LEU A 771 16.43 12.09 -15.13
C LEU A 771 16.66 10.72 -15.75
N SER A 772 15.88 9.75 -15.30
CA SER A 772 15.81 8.42 -15.89
C SER A 772 14.80 8.37 -17.03
N ALA A 773 14.61 7.19 -17.62
CA ALA A 773 13.60 6.97 -18.66
C ALA A 773 12.20 7.40 -18.19
N GLU A 774 11.41 7.91 -19.13
CA GLU A 774 9.99 8.18 -18.92
C GLU A 774 9.25 6.89 -18.62
N GLU A 775 8.46 6.93 -17.55
CA GLU A 775 7.51 5.90 -17.16
C GLU A 775 6.11 6.42 -17.51
N PRO A 776 5.37 5.78 -18.43
CA PRO A 776 3.98 6.12 -18.65
C PRO A 776 3.11 5.62 -17.49
N LEU A 777 1.98 6.28 -17.28
CA LEU A 777 0.92 5.78 -16.40
C LEU A 777 0.61 4.33 -16.81
N PRO A 778 0.56 3.38 -15.85
CA PRO A 778 0.23 2.00 -16.16
C PRO A 778 -1.03 1.93 -17.02
N SER A 779 -0.88 1.35 -18.22
CA SER A 779 -1.95 1.28 -19.21
C SER A 779 -1.76 0.09 -20.15
N VAL A 780 -2.83 -0.27 -20.86
CA VAL A 780 -2.86 -1.32 -21.88
C VAL A 780 -3.42 -0.73 -23.17
N GLU A 781 -2.73 -0.95 -24.28
CA GLU A 781 -3.22 -0.58 -25.61
C GLU A 781 -4.07 -1.73 -26.19
N ILE A 782 -5.28 -1.41 -26.65
CA ILE A 782 -6.19 -2.39 -27.25
C ILE A 782 -6.60 -1.94 -28.64
N THR A 783 -6.54 -2.87 -29.60
CA THR A 783 -7.03 -2.70 -30.97
C THR A 783 -7.93 -3.88 -31.31
N VAL A 784 -9.14 -3.61 -31.84
CA VAL A 784 -10.11 -4.65 -32.18
C VAL A 784 -10.32 -4.67 -33.68
N SER A 785 -10.12 -5.82 -34.32
CA SER A 785 -10.34 -6.01 -35.76
C SER A 785 -11.36 -7.11 -36.03
N VAL A 786 -12.18 -6.87 -37.04
CA VAL A 786 -13.17 -7.81 -37.56
C VAL A 786 -12.66 -8.31 -38.90
N HIS A 787 -12.61 -9.63 -39.06
CA HIS A 787 -12.22 -10.28 -40.30
C HIS A 787 -13.36 -11.13 -40.84
N HIS A 788 -13.50 -11.20 -42.17
CA HIS A 788 -14.22 -12.30 -42.80
C HIS A 788 -13.23 -13.39 -43.19
N THR A 789 -13.67 -14.63 -43.25
CA THR A 789 -12.85 -15.76 -43.73
C THR A 789 -13.62 -16.49 -44.82
N LYS A 790 -12.92 -17.32 -45.58
CA LYS A 790 -13.58 -18.34 -46.40
C LYS A 790 -14.36 -19.30 -45.49
N SER A 791 -15.31 -20.02 -46.09
CA SER A 791 -16.11 -21.03 -45.39
C SER A 791 -15.30 -22.15 -44.75
N ASP A 792 -14.03 -22.34 -45.05
CA ASP A 792 -13.15 -23.29 -44.36
C ASP A 792 -12.33 -22.63 -43.22
N GLY A 793 -12.65 -21.39 -42.86
CA GLY A 793 -11.92 -20.59 -41.89
C GLY A 793 -10.58 -20.04 -42.40
N THR A 794 -10.22 -20.29 -43.66
CA THR A 794 -8.96 -19.82 -44.24
C THR A 794 -9.08 -18.43 -44.87
N ASP A 795 -7.94 -17.82 -45.18
CA ASP A 795 -7.85 -16.54 -45.89
C ASP A 795 -8.61 -15.38 -45.23
N PRO A 796 -8.32 -15.05 -43.95
CA PRO A 796 -8.95 -13.92 -43.28
C PRO A 796 -8.67 -12.61 -44.04
N GLN A 797 -9.71 -11.88 -44.43
CA GLN A 797 -9.58 -10.48 -44.85
C GLN A 797 -10.18 -9.58 -43.78
N GLU A 798 -9.45 -8.54 -43.44
CA GLU A 798 -9.87 -7.52 -42.49
C GLU A 798 -11.02 -6.70 -43.10
N ILE A 799 -12.15 -6.66 -42.40
CA ILE A 799 -13.32 -5.85 -42.76
C ILE A 799 -13.16 -4.46 -42.16
N ILE A 800 -12.82 -4.41 -40.87
CA ILE A 800 -12.66 -3.17 -40.13
C ILE A 800 -11.77 -3.38 -38.90
N THR A 801 -11.00 -2.35 -38.56
CA THR A 801 -10.20 -2.30 -37.33
C THR A 801 -10.47 -0.99 -36.61
N SER A 802 -10.68 -1.07 -35.30
CA SER A 802 -10.84 0.10 -34.44
C SER A 802 -9.53 0.90 -34.41
N SER A 803 -9.60 2.18 -34.03
CA SER A 803 -8.40 2.84 -33.53
C SER A 803 -7.87 2.11 -32.29
N THR A 804 -6.55 2.15 -32.08
CA THR A 804 -5.96 1.73 -30.81
C THR A 804 -6.47 2.63 -29.69
N ILE A 805 -6.99 2.03 -28.64
CA ILE A 805 -7.42 2.71 -27.41
C ILE A 805 -6.48 2.40 -26.27
N ILE A 806 -6.33 3.34 -25.34
CA ILE A 806 -5.51 3.17 -24.13
C ILE A 806 -6.46 2.95 -22.96
N ILE A 807 -6.29 1.84 -22.28
CA ILE A 807 -7.00 1.50 -21.04
C ILE A 807 -6.06 1.75 -19.87
N ASP A 808 -6.45 2.61 -18.95
CA ASP A 808 -5.72 2.96 -17.74
C ASP A 808 -6.63 2.93 -16.50
N GLY A 809 -6.07 3.15 -15.31
CA GLY A 809 -6.81 3.23 -14.04
C GLY A 809 -7.96 4.25 -13.97
N THR A 810 -8.15 5.08 -14.99
CA THR A 810 -9.22 6.10 -15.08
C THR A 810 -10.24 5.82 -16.16
N THR A 811 -10.08 4.74 -16.93
CA THR A 811 -10.97 4.40 -18.03
C THR A 811 -12.35 4.02 -17.52
N ALA A 812 -13.40 4.55 -18.16
CA ALA A 812 -14.77 4.22 -17.79
C ALA A 812 -15.04 2.72 -18.02
N ASP A 813 -15.70 2.08 -17.07
CA ASP A 813 -16.16 0.71 -17.20
C ASP A 813 -17.70 0.65 -17.10
N PRO A 814 -18.41 0.23 -18.17
CA PRO A 814 -17.88 -0.19 -19.47
C PRO A 814 -17.36 0.95 -20.35
N TYR A 815 -16.32 0.66 -21.13
CA TYR A 815 -15.82 1.52 -22.20
C TYR A 815 -16.54 1.21 -23.53
N PRO A 816 -17.29 2.17 -24.11
CA PRO A 816 -17.91 1.98 -25.42
C PRO A 816 -16.88 2.22 -26.54
N LEU A 817 -16.28 1.15 -27.07
CA LEU A 817 -15.41 1.18 -28.25
C LEU A 817 -16.23 1.14 -29.54
N THR A 818 -16.25 2.24 -30.29
CA THR A 818 -16.77 2.23 -31.66
C THR A 818 -15.75 1.62 -32.60
N ILE A 819 -16.10 0.49 -33.23
CA ILE A 819 -15.25 -0.20 -34.21
C ILE A 819 -15.37 0.48 -35.59
N GLY A 820 -16.52 1.12 -35.86
CA GLY A 820 -16.83 1.85 -37.10
C GLY A 820 -17.73 1.04 -38.04
N SER A 821 -17.82 1.46 -39.30
CA SER A 821 -18.57 0.79 -40.38
C SER A 821 -17.63 0.24 -41.46
N GLY A 822 -17.75 -1.06 -41.74
CA GLY A 822 -17.05 -1.73 -42.84
C GLY A 822 -18.05 -2.29 -43.84
N ASP A 823 -17.81 -2.09 -45.14
CA ASP A 823 -18.53 -2.76 -46.21
C ASP A 823 -17.80 -4.09 -46.49
N ALA A 824 -18.46 -5.22 -46.25
CA ALA A 824 -17.95 -6.56 -46.60
C ALA A 824 -18.17 -6.88 -48.08
#